data_AF-A0A453CIT6-F1
#
_entry.id   AF-A0A453CIT6-F1
#
_cell.length_a   1.000
_cell.length_b   1.000
_cell.length_c   1.000
_cell.angle_alpha   90.00
_cell.angle_beta   90.00
_cell.angle_gamma   90.00
#
_symmetry.space_group_name_H-M   'P 1'
#
loop_
_entity.id
_entity.type
_entity.pdbx_description
1 polymer ?
#
loop_
_entity_poly.entity_id
_entity_poly.type
_entity_poly.pdbx_seq_one_letter_code
_entity_poly.pdbx_strand_id
1 'polypeptide(L)'
;MCRYLVMKNDPCCSDRDDQIIFNGLFFYLAYAAVPNVSRMPVWITEGAIITALLHIGPVEFLYYWFHRALHHHFLYSRYHSHHHASIVTEPITSVIHPFAEHVVYFLLFSIPMMTPIFMGCGSVLAVVLYITYIDFMNNMGHCNFELVPKHIFHVFPALKYLMYTPSFHSLHHTQFRTNYSLFMPFYDYIYNTMDSSTDELYERTLKGTEETPDLVHLTHMTNLRSTYHLRVGIASIASRPSESPVWYMWMIWPVAWLSMVLAWVYGSSAFVIESLTLKKFKMQTWAIPRYNFHYGLIWQRESINSLIEKAILDADGRGVRVLSLGLLNQAKQLNGSGELFTQKYPKLRVRLVDGSGLATAVVLKSIPLYTKQVFLFGSSSKVAHATATALCKRGVQVIMNQKNEYDMLKLRVLESSTAYLKFSSDEIPQYLVFAPVALQTAYRVVTKGWGDMNLAYAAILPALLLRMLHNQIWISLSRHQTARRKHIIVDRSLEFEQVDRERSWDDQIILSGLYFYLAYAAIPSVRLMPMWETKGAIIMALLHAGPVEFLYYWFHRALHHHFLYSRYHSHHHASIVTEPITSVIHPFAEMLVYFLLFLIPMLIPILMGYGSILGIVLYVAYIDFMNNMGHCNFELLPKWIFQVFPPLKYLMYTPSYHSLHHTQFRTNYSLFMPFYDYIYNTMDKSTDELYERTLIGTEETPDVVHLTHMTTLQSTYHLRVGIASIASRPSDNPVWYVWMIWPMAWLSMVLAWIYGSSAFVVESLKLKKFKMQTWVIPRYNFQYGLIRERESINRLIEKAILDADVRGVKVLSLGLLNQA
;
A
#
# COMPACT_ATOMS: atom_id res chain seq x y z
N MET A 1 4.22 16.60 4.59
CA MET A 1 4.88 16.59 5.92
C MET A 1 3.88 16.07 6.94
N CYS A 2 3.55 14.78 6.87
CA CYS A 2 2.85 14.08 7.95
C CYS A 2 3.93 13.24 8.62
N ARG A 3 4.30 13.57 9.86
CA ARG A 3 5.01 12.61 10.70
C ARG A 3 4.02 11.48 10.92
N TYR A 4 4.28 10.34 10.27
CA TYR A 4 3.72 9.08 10.73
C TYR A 4 3.98 9.02 12.23
N LEU A 5 2.91 8.88 13.02
CA LEU A 5 3.02 8.30 14.35
C LEU A 5 3.51 6.88 14.09
N VAL A 6 4.83 6.72 14.09
CA VAL A 6 5.46 5.43 14.29
C VAL A 6 5.02 5.01 15.68
N MET A 7 3.97 4.19 15.76
CA MET A 7 3.81 3.36 16.93
C MET A 7 5.10 2.55 16.99
N LYS A 8 5.87 2.74 18.06
CA LYS A 8 6.88 1.75 18.45
C LYS A 8 6.17 0.39 18.37
N ASN A 9 6.79 -0.59 17.72
CA ASN A 9 6.42 -1.98 17.94
C ASN A 9 6.78 -2.30 19.40
N ASP A 10 5.94 -1.85 20.33
CA ASP A 10 5.87 -2.47 21.63
C ASP A 10 5.08 -3.78 21.43
N PRO A 11 5.52 -4.91 21.99
CA PRO A 11 4.80 -6.18 21.95
C PRO A 11 3.37 -6.12 22.52
N CYS A 12 3.00 -4.99 23.14
CA CYS A 12 1.79 -4.75 23.92
C CYS A 12 0.45 -4.76 23.16
N CYS A 13 0.44 -4.89 21.82
CA CYS A 13 -0.83 -5.03 21.08
C CYS A 13 -1.33 -6.49 20.99
N SER A 14 -0.64 -7.46 21.60
CA SER A 14 -1.02 -8.88 21.65
C SER A 14 -2.16 -9.19 22.64
N ASP A 15 -2.30 -8.44 23.73
CA ASP A 15 -3.09 -8.87 24.90
C ASP A 15 -4.61 -8.97 24.64
N ARG A 16 -5.12 -8.37 23.56
CA ARG A 16 -6.57 -8.31 23.30
C ARG A 16 -7.19 -9.66 22.95
N ASP A 17 -6.49 -10.45 22.13
CA ASP A 17 -6.98 -11.75 21.68
C ASP A 17 -6.78 -12.81 22.77
N ASP A 18 -5.79 -12.61 23.64
CA ASP A 18 -5.41 -13.55 24.71
C ASP A 18 -6.54 -13.73 25.74
N GLN A 19 -7.20 -12.66 26.20
CA GLN A 19 -8.31 -12.77 27.17
C GLN A 19 -9.53 -13.52 26.59
N ILE A 20 -9.94 -13.21 25.36
CA ILE A 20 -11.12 -13.84 24.75
C ILE A 20 -10.86 -15.32 24.50
N ILE A 21 -9.67 -15.65 23.99
CA ILE A 21 -9.26 -17.05 23.75
C ILE A 21 -9.11 -17.79 25.08
N PHE A 22 -8.49 -17.16 26.09
CA PHE A 22 -8.31 -17.74 27.43
C PHE A 22 -9.65 -18.02 28.12
N ASN A 23 -10.56 -17.04 28.17
CA ASN A 23 -11.88 -17.23 28.75
C ASN A 23 -12.68 -18.29 27.99
N GLY A 24 -12.62 -18.28 26.65
CA GLY A 24 -13.28 -19.28 25.81
C GLY A 24 -12.76 -20.71 26.08
N LEU A 25 -11.44 -20.87 26.20
CA LEU A 25 -10.81 -22.15 26.54
C LEU A 25 -11.24 -22.62 27.93
N PHE A 26 -11.24 -21.74 28.93
CA PHE A 26 -11.66 -22.08 30.28
C PHE A 26 -13.14 -22.43 30.37
N PHE A 27 -14.03 -21.72 29.68
CA PHE A 27 -15.44 -22.09 29.62
C PHE A 27 -15.64 -23.44 28.94
N TYR A 28 -14.88 -23.74 27.89
CA TYR A 28 -14.91 -25.04 27.24
C TYR A 28 -14.40 -26.15 28.16
N LEU A 29 -13.28 -25.93 28.87
CA LEU A 29 -12.75 -26.87 29.84
C LEU A 29 -13.71 -27.09 31.01
N ALA A 30 -14.35 -26.03 31.51
CA ALA A 30 -15.38 -26.14 32.55
C ALA A 30 -16.59 -26.95 32.06
N TYR A 31 -17.05 -26.71 30.83
CA TYR A 31 -18.12 -27.49 30.20
C TYR A 31 -17.74 -28.97 30.05
N ALA A 32 -16.49 -29.26 29.69
CA ALA A 32 -15.99 -30.63 29.51
C ALA A 32 -15.73 -31.35 30.84
N ALA A 33 -15.25 -30.64 31.86
CA ALA A 33 -14.74 -31.24 33.10
C ALA A 33 -15.79 -31.32 34.22
N VAL A 34 -16.81 -30.46 34.23
CA VAL A 34 -17.79 -30.39 35.32
C VAL A 34 -19.05 -31.17 34.96
N PRO A 35 -19.32 -32.32 35.62
CA PRO A 35 -20.56 -33.05 35.41
C PRO A 35 -21.76 -32.16 35.72
N ASN A 36 -22.83 -32.26 34.93
CA ASN A 36 -24.09 -31.51 35.04
C ASN A 36 -24.14 -30.11 34.39
N VAL A 37 -23.03 -29.50 33.96
CA VAL A 37 -23.09 -28.20 33.23
C VAL A 37 -23.87 -28.33 31.91
N SER A 38 -23.73 -29.46 31.21
CA SER A 38 -24.49 -29.76 29.98
C SER A 38 -25.99 -29.92 30.18
N ARG A 39 -26.47 -30.04 31.43
CA ARG A 39 -27.88 -30.21 31.80
C ARG A 39 -28.39 -29.07 32.69
N MET A 40 -27.65 -27.97 32.77
CA MET A 40 -27.98 -26.86 33.67
C MET A 40 -29.32 -26.21 33.25
N PRO A 41 -30.26 -25.99 34.19
CA PRO A 41 -31.53 -25.36 33.87
C PRO A 41 -31.35 -23.90 33.46
N VAL A 42 -32.34 -23.36 32.73
CA VAL A 42 -32.30 -21.97 32.24
C VAL A 42 -32.26 -20.97 33.40
N TRP A 43 -33.06 -21.19 34.46
CA TRP A 43 -33.16 -20.29 35.61
C TRP A 43 -33.42 -21.04 36.92
N ILE A 44 -32.66 -20.67 37.97
CA ILE A 44 -32.91 -21.02 39.37
C ILE A 44 -32.66 -19.77 40.21
N THR A 45 -33.70 -19.33 40.94
CA THR A 45 -33.64 -18.11 41.76
C THR A 45 -32.64 -18.22 42.92
N GLU A 46 -32.57 -19.36 43.61
CA GLU A 46 -31.63 -19.56 44.73
C GLU A 46 -30.17 -19.41 44.29
N GLY A 47 -29.80 -20.01 43.15
CA GLY A 47 -28.47 -19.86 42.58
C GLY A 47 -28.14 -18.42 42.22
N ALA A 48 -29.08 -17.68 41.63
CA ALA A 48 -28.91 -16.26 41.32
C ALA A 48 -28.71 -15.40 42.59
N ILE A 49 -29.43 -15.69 43.67
CA ILE A 49 -29.27 -15.00 44.97
C ILE A 49 -27.88 -15.31 45.56
N ILE A 50 -27.47 -16.58 45.53
CA ILE A 50 -26.13 -16.98 46.01
C ILE A 50 -25.03 -16.27 45.20
N THR A 51 -25.15 -16.22 43.87
CA THR A 51 -24.23 -15.47 43.01
C THR A 51 -24.12 -14.01 43.43
N ALA A 52 -25.26 -13.33 43.65
CA ALA A 52 -25.27 -11.93 44.06
C ALA A 52 -24.62 -11.71 45.45
N LEU A 53 -24.93 -12.57 46.43
CA LEU A 53 -24.36 -12.49 47.78
C LEU A 53 -22.85 -12.76 47.80
N LEU A 54 -22.39 -13.74 47.01
CA LEU A 54 -20.96 -14.04 46.88
C LEU A 54 -20.20 -12.90 46.20
N HIS A 55 -20.83 -12.22 45.25
CA HIS A 55 -20.23 -11.05 44.61
C HIS A 55 -20.09 -9.88 45.60
N ILE A 56 -21.21 -9.45 46.19
CA ILE A 56 -21.29 -8.29 47.10
C ILE A 56 -20.41 -8.46 48.36
N GLY A 57 -20.23 -9.69 48.84
CA GLY A 57 -19.42 -9.99 50.01
C GLY A 57 -17.98 -10.42 49.64
N PRO A 58 -17.72 -11.74 49.54
CA PRO A 58 -16.37 -12.27 49.34
C PRO A 58 -15.60 -11.69 48.16
N VAL A 59 -16.21 -11.56 46.98
CA VAL A 59 -15.49 -11.13 45.78
C VAL A 59 -15.02 -9.68 45.89
N GLU A 60 -15.90 -8.76 46.28
CA GLU A 60 -15.55 -7.35 46.48
C GLU A 60 -14.45 -7.19 47.55
N PHE A 61 -14.55 -7.92 48.67
CA PHE A 61 -13.55 -7.88 49.74
C PHE A 61 -12.17 -8.37 49.27
N LEU A 62 -12.14 -9.53 48.60
CA LEU A 62 -10.89 -10.11 48.10
C LEU A 62 -10.28 -9.24 47.00
N TYR A 63 -11.10 -8.69 46.11
CA TYR A 63 -10.63 -7.76 45.08
C TYR A 63 -9.99 -6.53 45.71
N TYR A 64 -10.65 -5.87 46.67
CA TYR A 64 -10.16 -4.65 47.30
C TYR A 64 -8.73 -4.82 47.84
N TRP A 65 -8.48 -5.89 48.61
CA TRP A 65 -7.17 -6.15 49.19
C TRP A 65 -6.12 -6.54 48.14
N PHE A 66 -6.50 -7.36 47.16
CA PHE A 66 -5.59 -7.73 46.08
C PHE A 66 -5.21 -6.51 45.24
N HIS A 67 -6.19 -5.71 44.84
CA HIS A 67 -5.98 -4.48 44.07
C HIS A 67 -5.11 -3.48 44.84
N ARG A 68 -5.37 -3.27 46.12
CA ARG A 68 -4.51 -2.44 46.98
C ARG A 68 -3.08 -2.98 47.08
N ALA A 69 -2.90 -4.30 47.13
CA ALA A 69 -1.57 -4.92 47.12
C ALA A 69 -0.85 -4.73 45.77
N LEU A 70 -1.57 -4.77 44.65
CA LEU A 70 -1.03 -4.47 43.32
C LEU A 70 -0.42 -3.07 43.23
N HIS A 71 -0.88 -2.12 44.05
CA HIS A 71 -0.30 -0.77 44.16
C HIS A 71 0.96 -0.68 45.03
N HIS A 72 1.41 -1.78 45.63
CA HIS A 72 2.73 -1.86 46.25
C HIS A 72 3.81 -1.80 45.16
N HIS A 73 4.87 -1.00 45.38
CA HIS A 73 5.90 -0.66 44.37
C HIS A 73 6.41 -1.87 43.56
N PHE A 74 6.59 -3.02 44.21
CA PHE A 74 7.06 -4.25 43.58
C PHE A 74 6.06 -4.86 42.60
N LEU A 75 4.78 -4.95 42.98
CA LEU A 75 3.72 -5.53 42.16
C LEU A 75 3.26 -4.53 41.09
N TYR A 76 3.20 -3.24 41.43
CA TYR A 76 2.79 -2.19 40.51
C TYR A 76 3.69 -2.16 39.27
N SER A 77 5.01 -2.07 39.47
CA SER A 77 5.97 -2.01 38.37
C SER A 77 5.96 -3.24 37.44
N ARG A 78 5.44 -4.38 37.89
CA ARG A 78 5.48 -5.66 37.15
C ARG A 78 4.15 -6.09 36.55
N TYR A 79 3.05 -5.80 37.25
CA TYR A 79 1.73 -6.32 36.90
C TYR A 79 0.75 -5.17 36.64
N HIS A 80 0.70 -4.16 37.50
CA HIS A 80 -0.43 -3.22 37.45
C HIS A 80 -0.14 -1.86 36.77
N SER A 81 1.14 -1.52 36.55
CA SER A 81 1.54 -0.26 35.91
C SER A 81 1.09 -0.14 34.46
N HIS A 82 0.96 -1.26 33.74
CA HIS A 82 0.49 -1.27 32.36
C HIS A 82 -0.99 -0.88 32.27
N HIS A 83 -1.83 -1.39 33.17
CA HIS A 83 -3.22 -0.99 33.30
C HIS A 83 -3.34 0.53 33.52
N HIS A 84 -2.50 1.07 34.40
CA HIS A 84 -2.41 2.50 34.72
C HIS A 84 -1.69 3.38 33.70
N ALA A 85 -1.10 2.80 32.65
CA ALA A 85 -0.52 3.59 31.56
C ALA A 85 -1.61 4.40 30.82
N SER A 86 -2.87 3.96 30.91
CA SER A 86 -4.04 4.62 30.36
C SER A 86 -4.68 5.57 31.38
N ILE A 87 -4.06 6.73 31.61
CA ILE A 87 -4.60 7.76 32.53
C ILE A 87 -5.98 8.26 32.06
N VAL A 88 -6.16 8.39 30.75
CA VAL A 88 -7.48 8.57 30.13
C VAL A 88 -8.03 7.19 29.81
N THR A 89 -8.92 6.70 30.66
CA THR A 89 -9.49 5.36 30.53
C THR A 89 -10.52 5.30 29.40
N GLU A 90 -10.53 4.19 28.68
CA GLU A 90 -11.63 3.81 27.79
C GLU A 90 -12.13 2.42 28.23
N PRO A 91 -13.36 1.99 27.86
CA PRO A 91 -13.87 0.68 28.25
C PRO A 91 -12.89 -0.48 27.98
N ILE A 92 -12.05 -0.37 26.95
CA ILE A 92 -11.02 -1.37 26.65
C ILE A 92 -9.91 -1.43 27.71
N THR A 93 -9.59 -0.34 28.41
CA THR A 93 -8.62 -0.32 29.53
C THR A 93 -9.02 -1.31 30.63
N SER A 94 -10.32 -1.56 30.79
CA SER A 94 -10.87 -2.49 31.79
C SER A 94 -10.43 -3.94 31.64
N VAL A 95 -9.92 -4.30 30.46
CA VAL A 95 -9.48 -5.66 30.12
C VAL A 95 -7.98 -5.75 29.83
N ILE A 96 -7.25 -4.63 29.91
CA ILE A 96 -5.81 -4.59 29.66
C ILE A 96 -5.08 -4.83 30.98
N HIS A 97 -4.73 -6.09 31.22
CA HIS A 97 -3.95 -6.54 32.37
C HIS A 97 -2.93 -7.59 31.91
N PRO A 98 -1.73 -7.65 32.53
CA PRO A 98 -0.80 -8.74 32.25
C PRO A 98 -1.40 -10.10 32.59
N PHE A 99 -0.97 -11.13 31.86
CA PHE A 99 -1.51 -12.49 31.95
C PHE A 99 -1.70 -13.02 33.38
N ALA A 100 -0.72 -12.82 34.27
CA ALA A 100 -0.81 -13.30 35.65
C ALA A 100 -1.92 -12.61 36.45
N GLU A 101 -2.10 -11.30 36.27
CA GLU A 101 -3.18 -10.53 36.90
C GLU A 101 -4.54 -10.97 36.35
N HIS A 102 -4.60 -11.26 35.04
CA HIS A 102 -5.78 -11.79 34.39
C HIS A 102 -6.22 -13.16 34.97
N VAL A 103 -5.28 -14.07 35.20
CA VAL A 103 -5.55 -15.37 35.83
C VAL A 103 -6.16 -15.20 37.22
N VAL A 104 -5.64 -14.28 38.04
CA VAL A 104 -6.15 -14.04 39.40
C VAL A 104 -7.56 -13.46 39.36
N TYR A 105 -7.82 -12.48 38.49
CA TYR A 105 -9.17 -11.93 38.32
C TYR A 105 -10.16 -12.97 37.79
N PHE A 106 -9.75 -13.81 36.83
CA PHE A 106 -10.59 -14.90 36.34
C PHE A 106 -10.98 -15.87 37.47
N LEU A 107 -10.02 -16.30 38.28
CA LEU A 107 -10.28 -17.18 39.42
C LEU A 107 -11.23 -16.51 40.43
N LEU A 108 -11.01 -15.24 40.74
CA LEU A 108 -11.85 -14.49 41.66
C LEU A 108 -13.30 -14.37 41.16
N PHE A 109 -13.49 -13.99 39.89
CA PHE A 109 -14.82 -13.87 39.29
C PHE A 109 -15.48 -15.21 38.99
N SER A 110 -14.74 -16.32 38.97
CA SER A 110 -15.31 -17.65 38.85
C SER A 110 -16.07 -18.10 40.10
N ILE A 111 -15.77 -17.54 41.29
CA ILE A 111 -16.38 -17.96 42.57
C ILE A 111 -17.92 -17.87 42.53
N PRO A 112 -18.55 -16.74 42.15
CA PRO A 112 -20.01 -16.63 42.16
C PRO A 112 -20.72 -17.43 41.06
N MET A 113 -19.98 -17.91 40.05
CA MET A 113 -20.50 -18.78 39.00
C MET A 113 -20.38 -20.25 39.39
N MET A 114 -19.21 -20.66 39.87
CA MET A 114 -18.91 -22.06 40.16
C MET A 114 -19.57 -22.57 41.44
N THR A 115 -19.70 -21.72 42.47
CA THR A 115 -20.30 -22.15 43.74
C THR A 115 -21.76 -22.63 43.58
N PRO A 116 -22.68 -21.88 42.93
CA PRO A 116 -24.02 -22.38 42.66
C PRO A 116 -24.04 -23.66 41.80
N ILE A 117 -23.12 -23.76 40.82
CA ILE A 117 -22.99 -24.96 39.97
C ILE A 117 -22.63 -26.18 40.83
N PHE A 118 -21.65 -26.08 41.72
CA PHE A 118 -21.27 -27.15 42.63
C PHE A 118 -22.31 -27.46 43.70
N MET A 119 -23.11 -26.47 44.10
CA MET A 119 -24.24 -26.65 45.01
C MET A 119 -25.49 -27.25 44.34
N GLY A 120 -25.47 -27.44 43.01
CA GLY A 120 -26.59 -28.00 42.25
C GLY A 120 -27.72 -27.01 41.98
N CYS A 121 -27.51 -25.71 42.23
CA CYS A 121 -28.49 -24.63 41.99
C CYS A 121 -28.07 -23.64 40.89
N GLY A 122 -27.01 -23.96 40.12
CA GLY A 122 -26.55 -23.15 38.99
C GLY A 122 -27.60 -23.05 37.87
N SER A 123 -27.62 -21.91 37.18
CA SER A 123 -28.49 -21.71 36.01
C SER A 123 -27.82 -20.93 34.89
N VAL A 124 -28.20 -21.23 33.64
CA VAL A 124 -27.57 -20.66 32.44
C VAL A 124 -27.71 -19.15 32.42
N LEU A 125 -28.92 -18.65 32.68
CA LEU A 125 -29.19 -17.22 32.64
C LEU A 125 -28.51 -16.48 33.81
N ALA A 126 -28.36 -17.09 35.00
CA ALA A 126 -27.62 -16.45 36.09
C ALA A 126 -26.13 -16.26 35.75
N VAL A 127 -25.50 -17.25 35.11
CA VAL A 127 -24.10 -17.14 34.64
C VAL A 127 -23.97 -16.04 33.58
N VAL A 128 -24.86 -16.03 32.58
CA VAL A 128 -24.84 -15.02 31.51
C VAL A 128 -25.07 -13.61 32.07
N LEU A 129 -26.06 -13.43 32.95
CA LEU A 129 -26.34 -12.15 33.58
C LEU A 129 -25.18 -11.68 34.46
N TYR A 130 -24.53 -12.58 35.20
CA TYR A 130 -23.40 -12.23 36.03
C TYR A 130 -22.20 -11.77 35.20
N ILE A 131 -21.83 -12.50 34.13
CA ILE A 131 -20.75 -12.08 33.22
C ILE A 131 -21.10 -10.73 32.60
N THR A 132 -22.33 -10.57 32.12
CA THR A 132 -22.80 -9.31 31.53
C THR A 132 -22.71 -8.16 32.54
N TYR A 133 -23.04 -8.42 33.81
CA TYR A 133 -22.94 -7.44 34.89
C TYR A 133 -21.48 -7.05 35.17
N ILE A 134 -20.56 -8.01 35.31
CA ILE A 134 -19.12 -7.73 35.50
C ILE A 134 -18.60 -6.87 34.34
N ASP A 135 -18.85 -7.29 33.10
CA ASP A 135 -18.39 -6.57 31.92
C ASP A 135 -19.01 -5.17 31.83
N PHE A 136 -20.30 -5.04 32.11
CA PHE A 136 -20.98 -3.74 32.11
C PHE A 136 -20.39 -2.80 33.16
N MET A 137 -20.24 -3.27 34.39
CA MET A 137 -19.74 -2.48 35.50
C MET A 137 -18.29 -2.06 35.27
N ASN A 138 -17.44 -2.97 34.78
CA ASN A 138 -16.03 -2.69 34.50
C ASN A 138 -15.90 -1.69 33.32
N ASN A 139 -16.66 -1.90 32.24
CA ASN A 139 -16.69 -0.97 31.11
C ASN A 139 -17.18 0.43 31.52
N MET A 140 -18.22 0.50 32.36
CA MET A 140 -18.75 1.76 32.88
C MET A 140 -17.70 2.49 33.72
N GLY A 141 -16.99 1.80 34.62
CA GLY A 141 -15.94 2.42 35.44
C GLY A 141 -14.80 3.02 34.63
N HIS A 142 -14.47 2.42 33.50
CA HIS A 142 -13.41 2.87 32.61
C HIS A 142 -13.88 3.85 31.53
N CYS A 143 -15.12 4.31 31.55
CA CYS A 143 -15.57 5.40 30.70
C CYS A 143 -14.97 6.74 31.15
N ASN A 144 -14.45 7.53 30.21
CA ASN A 144 -14.01 8.91 30.48
C ASN A 144 -15.18 9.93 30.45
N PHE A 145 -16.39 9.52 30.81
CA PHE A 145 -17.57 10.37 30.93
C PHE A 145 -18.51 9.81 31.99
N GLU A 146 -19.31 10.69 32.61
CA GLU A 146 -20.25 10.28 33.65
C GLU A 146 -21.59 9.82 33.05
N LEU A 147 -21.92 8.55 33.26
CA LEU A 147 -23.17 7.94 32.79
C LEU A 147 -24.27 7.96 33.86
N VAL A 148 -23.91 7.96 35.15
CA VAL A 148 -24.83 7.73 36.26
C VAL A 148 -25.53 9.05 36.65
N PRO A 149 -26.84 9.21 36.43
CA PRO A 149 -27.54 10.43 36.77
C PRO A 149 -27.69 10.60 38.28
N LYS A 150 -27.56 11.85 38.75
CA LYS A 150 -27.69 12.21 40.18
C LYS A 150 -29.00 11.76 40.82
N HIS A 151 -30.09 11.72 40.04
CA HIS A 151 -31.41 11.30 40.54
C HIS A 151 -31.40 9.87 41.10
N ILE A 152 -30.57 8.97 40.56
CA ILE A 152 -30.50 7.58 41.05
C ILE A 152 -30.04 7.54 42.51
N PHE A 153 -29.00 8.31 42.86
CA PHE A 153 -28.50 8.39 44.23
C PHE A 153 -29.43 9.18 45.17
N HIS A 154 -30.27 10.06 44.65
CA HIS A 154 -31.30 10.70 45.46
C HIS A 154 -32.46 9.74 45.79
N VAL A 155 -32.88 8.91 44.83
CA VAL A 155 -33.96 7.93 45.03
C VAL A 155 -33.51 6.78 45.93
N PHE A 156 -32.27 6.30 45.76
CA PHE A 156 -31.70 5.24 46.59
C PHE A 156 -30.29 5.59 47.09
N PRO A 157 -30.16 6.35 48.20
CA PRO A 157 -28.87 6.84 48.70
C PRO A 157 -27.85 5.74 49.03
N ALA A 158 -28.32 4.57 49.47
CA ALA A 158 -27.46 3.43 49.77
C ALA A 158 -26.67 2.95 48.53
N LEU A 159 -27.18 3.20 47.32
CA LEU A 159 -26.52 2.78 46.08
C LEU A 159 -25.14 3.42 45.91
N LYS A 160 -24.90 4.61 46.47
CA LYS A 160 -23.59 5.29 46.43
C LYS A 160 -22.46 4.42 47.01
N TYR A 161 -22.79 3.51 47.94
CA TYR A 161 -21.84 2.58 48.55
C TYR A 161 -21.75 1.25 47.82
N LEU A 162 -22.81 0.86 47.10
CA LEU A 162 -22.94 -0.43 46.41
C LEU A 162 -22.58 -0.36 44.92
N MET A 163 -22.37 0.84 44.38
CA MET A 163 -22.08 1.05 42.96
C MET A 163 -21.22 2.30 42.80
N TYR A 164 -20.01 2.12 42.29
CA TYR A 164 -19.12 3.20 41.90
C TYR A 164 -19.54 3.87 40.59
N THR A 165 -18.98 5.05 40.34
CA THR A 165 -19.18 5.81 39.11
C THR A 165 -17.89 5.83 38.28
N PRO A 166 -17.98 6.09 36.96
CA PRO A 166 -16.81 6.38 36.14
C PRO A 166 -15.89 7.45 36.76
N SER A 167 -16.47 8.50 37.36
CA SER A 167 -15.71 9.55 38.06
C SER A 167 -14.88 9.01 39.24
N PHE A 168 -15.45 8.10 40.03
CA PHE A 168 -14.77 7.47 41.16
C PHE A 168 -13.52 6.70 40.69
N HIS A 169 -13.65 5.88 39.65
CA HIS A 169 -12.54 5.06 39.14
C HIS A 169 -11.54 5.84 38.30
N SER A 170 -11.96 6.90 37.62
CA SER A 170 -11.03 7.81 36.94
C SER A 170 -10.04 8.46 37.92
N LEU A 171 -10.48 8.78 39.16
CA LEU A 171 -9.58 9.26 40.21
C LEU A 171 -8.55 8.21 40.63
N HIS A 172 -8.96 6.95 40.69
CA HIS A 172 -8.03 5.85 40.94
C HIS A 172 -6.90 5.83 39.89
N HIS A 173 -7.24 5.97 38.60
CA HIS A 173 -6.28 6.00 37.49
C HIS A 173 -5.39 7.24 37.43
N THR A 174 -5.75 8.32 38.14
CA THR A 174 -4.98 9.58 38.13
C THR A 174 -4.16 9.81 39.40
N GLN A 175 -4.68 9.36 40.56
CA GLN A 175 -4.02 9.53 41.86
C GLN A 175 -3.27 8.27 42.32
N PHE A 176 -3.61 7.09 41.77
CA PHE A 176 -3.05 5.76 42.05
C PHE A 176 -3.16 5.25 43.49
N ARG A 177 -3.45 6.11 44.47
CA ARG A 177 -3.42 5.77 45.90
C ARG A 177 -4.77 5.84 46.63
N THR A 178 -5.85 5.92 45.86
CA THR A 178 -7.22 6.08 46.35
C THR A 178 -8.18 5.22 45.53
N ASN A 179 -9.39 4.99 46.03
CA ASN A 179 -10.49 4.36 45.31
C ASN A 179 -10.16 2.94 44.79
N TYR A 180 -9.85 2.00 45.68
CA TYR A 180 -9.40 0.63 45.33
C TYR A 180 -10.52 -0.40 45.14
N SER A 181 -11.75 -0.10 45.54
CA SER A 181 -12.89 -1.00 45.40
C SER A 181 -13.13 -1.43 43.95
N LEU A 182 -13.67 -2.63 43.76
CA LEU A 182 -14.08 -3.13 42.45
C LEU A 182 -15.29 -2.35 41.95
N PHE A 183 -16.48 -2.66 42.48
CA PHE A 183 -17.71 -1.96 42.13
C PHE A 183 -18.38 -1.29 43.33
N MET A 184 -18.00 -1.65 44.56
CA MET A 184 -18.63 -1.14 45.77
C MET A 184 -17.70 -0.21 46.56
N PRO A 185 -17.85 1.13 46.46
CA PRO A 185 -17.07 2.10 47.24
C PRO A 185 -17.15 1.90 48.76
N PHE A 186 -18.08 1.09 49.25
CA PHE A 186 -18.22 0.68 50.64
C PHE A 186 -16.88 0.36 51.34
N TYR A 187 -15.98 -0.42 50.70
CA TYR A 187 -14.69 -0.76 51.31
C TYR A 187 -13.72 0.43 51.37
N ASP A 188 -13.71 1.31 50.36
CA ASP A 188 -12.95 2.56 50.42
C ASP A 188 -13.43 3.51 51.52
N TYR A 189 -14.73 3.52 51.81
CA TYR A 189 -15.27 4.24 52.96
C TYR A 189 -14.83 3.63 54.30
N ILE A 190 -14.90 2.30 54.44
CA ILE A 190 -14.48 1.60 55.67
C ILE A 190 -13.00 1.81 55.96
N TYR A 191 -12.15 1.67 54.94
CA TYR A 191 -10.70 1.72 55.09
C TYR A 191 -10.11 3.11 54.84
N ASN A 192 -10.96 4.12 54.66
CA ASN A 192 -10.58 5.51 54.45
C ASN A 192 -9.58 5.70 53.30
N THR A 193 -9.85 5.02 52.17
CA THR A 193 -9.08 5.12 50.92
C THR A 193 -9.84 5.85 49.81
N MET A 194 -11.03 6.39 50.10
CA MET A 194 -11.77 7.22 49.15
C MET A 194 -11.07 8.58 48.94
N ASP A 195 -10.94 9.01 47.69
CA ASP A 195 -10.43 10.33 47.33
C ASP A 195 -11.41 11.45 47.72
N SER A 196 -10.91 12.49 48.39
CA SER A 196 -11.72 13.63 48.84
C SER A 196 -12.38 14.42 47.70
N SER A 197 -11.83 14.36 46.49
CA SER A 197 -12.36 15.06 45.31
C SER A 197 -13.43 14.27 44.55
N THR A 198 -13.76 13.04 44.98
CA THR A 198 -14.72 12.15 44.30
C THR A 198 -16.06 12.83 44.00
N ASP A 199 -16.70 13.41 45.02
CA ASP A 199 -18.02 14.03 44.88
C ASP A 199 -17.95 15.31 44.02
N GLU A 200 -16.88 16.10 44.16
CA GLU A 200 -16.68 17.30 43.36
C GLU A 200 -16.47 16.95 41.88
N LEU A 201 -15.66 15.92 41.58
CA LEU A 201 -15.43 15.46 40.22
C LEU A 201 -16.72 14.93 39.59
N TYR A 202 -17.50 14.13 40.33
CA TYR A 202 -18.79 13.62 39.87
C TYR A 202 -19.75 14.75 39.48
N GLU A 203 -19.95 15.73 40.37
CA GLU A 203 -20.81 16.88 40.13
C GLU A 203 -20.31 17.77 38.99
N ARG A 204 -18.98 17.96 38.87
CA ARG A 204 -18.37 18.73 37.79
C ARG A 204 -18.56 18.04 36.44
N THR A 205 -18.39 16.73 36.38
CA THR A 205 -18.50 15.95 35.14
C THR A 205 -19.95 15.89 34.66
N LEU A 206 -20.93 15.79 35.56
CA LEU A 206 -22.36 15.87 35.23
C LEU A 206 -22.78 17.23 34.64
N LYS A 207 -22.16 18.33 35.08
CA LYS A 207 -22.41 19.66 34.50
C LYS A 207 -21.84 19.79 33.09
N GLY A 208 -20.82 18.99 32.76
CA GLY A 208 -20.11 19.04 31.50
C GLY A 208 -19.18 20.26 31.38
N THR A 209 -18.20 20.15 30.49
CA THR A 209 -17.35 21.27 30.07
C THR A 209 -17.47 21.44 28.56
N GLU A 210 -18.05 22.56 28.11
CA GLU A 210 -18.04 22.89 26.69
C GLU A 210 -16.65 23.42 26.30
N GLU A 211 -15.80 22.53 25.77
CA GLU A 211 -14.57 22.96 25.13
C GLU A 211 -14.86 23.48 23.73
N THR A 212 -14.43 24.71 23.46
CA THR A 212 -14.53 25.34 22.14
C THR A 212 -13.32 24.95 21.28
N PRO A 213 -13.51 24.25 20.14
CA PRO A 213 -12.40 23.92 19.26
C PRO A 213 -11.95 25.14 18.46
N ASP A 214 -10.66 25.23 18.18
CA ASP A 214 -10.12 26.29 17.31
C ASP A 214 -10.43 26.04 15.84
N LEU A 215 -10.38 24.77 15.45
CA LEU A 215 -10.55 24.30 14.08
C LEU A 215 -11.55 23.15 14.03
N VAL A 216 -12.52 23.22 13.13
CA VAL A 216 -13.44 22.11 12.83
C VAL A 216 -13.19 21.62 11.40
N HIS A 217 -13.15 20.31 11.19
CA HIS A 217 -13.16 19.67 9.88
C HIS A 217 -14.48 18.93 9.66
N LEU A 218 -15.33 19.44 8.79
CA LEU A 218 -16.65 18.89 8.49
C LEU A 218 -16.57 17.92 7.30
N THR A 219 -16.73 16.62 7.57
CA THR A 219 -16.64 15.52 6.61
C THR A 219 -17.96 14.73 6.51
N HIS A 220 -17.97 13.61 5.80
CA HIS A 220 -19.07 12.65 5.74
C HIS A 220 -18.54 11.24 5.38
N MET A 221 -19.38 10.22 5.51
CA MET A 221 -19.02 8.85 5.16
C MET A 221 -18.93 8.68 3.64
N THR A 222 -18.04 7.83 3.15
CA THR A 222 -17.86 7.61 1.70
C THR A 222 -18.70 6.43 1.20
N ASN A 223 -18.55 5.27 1.82
CA ASN A 223 -19.25 4.03 1.52
C ASN A 223 -19.66 3.30 2.81
N LEU A 224 -20.44 2.22 2.70
CA LEU A 224 -20.88 1.44 3.87
C LEU A 224 -19.72 0.92 4.73
N ARG A 225 -18.55 0.65 4.14
CA ARG A 225 -17.39 0.16 4.90
C ARG A 225 -16.75 1.27 5.72
N SER A 226 -16.80 2.53 5.24
CA SER A 226 -16.20 3.68 5.93
C SER A 226 -16.77 3.91 7.33
N THR A 227 -17.97 3.40 7.63
CA THR A 227 -18.58 3.40 8.96
C THR A 227 -17.71 2.70 10.01
N TYR A 228 -17.07 1.58 9.65
CA TYR A 228 -16.17 0.85 10.55
C TYR A 228 -14.80 1.51 10.68
N HIS A 229 -14.46 2.43 9.78
CA HIS A 229 -13.22 3.19 9.84
C HIS A 229 -13.36 4.51 10.61
N LEU A 230 -14.56 4.81 11.14
CA LEU A 230 -14.73 5.88 12.11
C LEU A 230 -14.11 5.45 13.45
N ARG A 231 -13.43 6.37 14.14
CA ARG A 231 -12.85 6.11 15.46
C ARG A 231 -13.88 5.67 16.50
N VAL A 232 -15.13 6.12 16.35
CA VAL A 232 -16.28 5.73 17.17
C VAL A 232 -16.65 4.24 17.00
N GLY A 233 -16.25 3.63 15.88
CA GLY A 233 -16.49 2.23 15.59
C GLY A 233 -15.43 1.30 16.19
N ILE A 234 -14.91 0.39 15.37
CA ILE A 234 -13.95 -0.61 15.82
C ILE A 234 -12.54 -0.05 15.59
N ALA A 235 -11.86 0.36 16.65
CA ALA A 235 -10.54 1.00 16.57
C ALA A 235 -9.50 0.18 15.76
N SER A 236 -9.52 -1.16 15.89
CA SER A 236 -8.62 -2.05 15.13
C SER A 236 -8.92 -2.10 13.63
N ILE A 237 -10.14 -1.77 13.22
CA ILE A 237 -10.52 -1.60 11.81
C ILE A 237 -10.15 -0.19 11.36
N ALA A 238 -10.48 0.83 12.17
CA ALA A 238 -10.17 2.22 11.89
C ALA A 238 -8.67 2.49 11.74
N SER A 239 -7.81 1.71 12.41
CA SER A 239 -6.36 1.78 12.26
C SER A 239 -5.82 1.19 10.95
N ARG A 240 -6.65 0.49 10.17
CA ARG A 240 -6.26 -0.14 8.89
C ARG A 240 -6.70 0.70 7.70
N PRO A 241 -5.97 0.66 6.57
CA PRO A 241 -6.43 1.26 5.32
C PRO A 241 -7.80 0.73 4.90
N SER A 242 -8.69 1.60 4.41
CA SER A 242 -10.07 1.22 4.08
C SER A 242 -10.21 0.18 2.97
N GLU A 243 -9.14 -0.02 2.19
CA GLU A 243 -9.10 -0.98 1.09
C GLU A 243 -8.73 -2.39 1.55
N SER A 244 -8.28 -2.60 2.80
CA SER A 244 -7.91 -3.92 3.31
C SER A 244 -9.15 -4.83 3.49
N PRO A 245 -9.31 -5.92 2.70
CA PRO A 245 -10.45 -6.81 2.83
C PRO A 245 -10.29 -7.67 4.07
N VAL A 246 -11.13 -7.43 5.07
CA VAL A 246 -11.18 -8.28 6.26
C VAL A 246 -12.41 -9.18 6.15
N TRP A 247 -12.21 -10.50 6.15
CA TRP A 247 -13.27 -11.47 5.84
C TRP A 247 -14.53 -11.31 6.72
N TYR A 248 -14.36 -11.01 8.01
CA TYR A 248 -15.47 -10.83 8.94
C TYR A 248 -16.24 -9.50 8.73
N MET A 249 -15.72 -8.54 7.95
CA MET A 249 -16.49 -7.36 7.54
C MET A 249 -17.74 -7.74 6.75
N TRP A 250 -17.68 -8.86 6.03
CA TRP A 250 -18.88 -9.44 5.44
C TRP A 250 -19.83 -9.86 6.56
N MET A 251 -19.43 -10.63 7.57
CA MET A 251 -20.36 -11.01 8.65
C MET A 251 -21.04 -9.82 9.35
N ILE A 252 -20.31 -8.72 9.59
CA ILE A 252 -20.87 -7.54 10.25
C ILE A 252 -21.60 -6.58 9.31
N TRP A 253 -21.56 -6.78 7.98
CA TRP A 253 -22.17 -5.88 6.97
C TRP A 253 -23.62 -5.42 7.29
N PRO A 254 -24.52 -6.27 7.85
CA PRO A 254 -25.87 -5.84 8.18
C PRO A 254 -25.90 -4.74 9.23
N VAL A 255 -24.92 -4.71 10.14
CA VAL A 255 -24.77 -3.67 11.18
C VAL A 255 -24.40 -2.33 10.55
N ALA A 256 -23.50 -2.30 9.57
CA ALA A 256 -23.17 -1.05 8.85
C ALA A 256 -24.36 -0.54 8.04
N TRP A 257 -25.11 -1.44 7.40
CA TRP A 257 -26.32 -1.08 6.68
C TRP A 257 -27.37 -0.50 7.63
N LEU A 258 -27.62 -1.15 8.77
CA LEU A 258 -28.55 -0.66 9.79
C LEU A 258 -28.08 0.71 10.34
N SER A 259 -26.78 0.84 10.63
CA SER A 259 -26.19 2.11 11.07
C SER A 259 -26.38 3.22 10.05
N MET A 260 -26.19 2.94 8.75
CA MET A 260 -26.45 3.89 7.67
C MET A 260 -27.92 4.32 7.67
N VAL A 261 -28.86 3.37 7.76
CA VAL A 261 -30.31 3.66 7.75
C VAL A 261 -30.70 4.50 8.96
N LEU A 262 -30.23 4.13 10.16
CA LEU A 262 -30.48 4.89 11.39
C LEU A 262 -29.89 6.30 11.30
N ALA A 263 -28.65 6.44 10.82
CA ALA A 263 -28.01 7.73 10.60
C ALA A 263 -28.75 8.56 9.54
N TRP A 264 -29.31 7.93 8.50
CA TRP A 264 -30.07 8.63 7.48
C TRP A 264 -31.41 9.14 8.02
N VAL A 265 -32.17 8.29 8.73
CA VAL A 265 -33.51 8.59 9.26
C VAL A 265 -33.46 9.55 10.43
N TYR A 266 -32.57 9.33 11.40
CA TYR A 266 -32.52 10.08 12.66
C TYR A 266 -31.43 11.16 12.69
N GLY A 267 -30.47 11.12 11.75
CA GLY A 267 -29.38 12.10 11.71
C GLY A 267 -29.84 13.48 11.27
N SER A 268 -30.04 14.36 12.25
CA SER A 268 -30.57 15.72 12.10
C SER A 268 -29.53 16.84 12.26
N SER A 269 -28.29 16.49 12.64
CA SER A 269 -27.14 17.37 12.81
C SER A 269 -25.83 16.63 12.51
N ALA A 270 -24.74 17.40 12.35
CA ALA A 270 -23.39 16.83 12.33
C ALA A 270 -23.00 16.37 13.75
N PHE A 271 -22.21 15.31 13.84
CA PHE A 271 -21.70 14.78 15.12
C PHE A 271 -20.17 14.76 15.12
N VAL A 272 -19.57 14.88 16.31
CA VAL A 272 -18.11 14.85 16.47
C VAL A 272 -17.63 13.40 16.34
N ILE A 273 -16.73 13.14 15.39
CA ILE A 273 -16.06 11.83 15.23
C ILE A 273 -14.79 11.78 16.07
N GLU A 274 -14.07 12.90 16.13
CA GLU A 274 -12.74 12.95 16.70
C GLU A 274 -12.43 14.35 17.24
N SER A 275 -11.69 14.40 18.35
CA SER A 275 -11.11 15.62 18.92
C SER A 275 -9.60 15.41 19.12
N LEU A 276 -8.79 16.38 18.70
CA LEU A 276 -7.33 16.31 18.69
C LEU A 276 -6.74 17.62 19.18
N THR A 277 -5.69 17.55 20.00
CA THR A 277 -4.89 18.73 20.37
C THR A 277 -3.55 18.69 19.66
N LEU A 278 -3.33 19.61 18.72
CA LEU A 278 -2.07 19.78 17.99
C LEU A 278 -1.31 20.98 18.55
N LYS A 279 -0.37 20.70 19.47
CA LYS A 279 0.38 21.71 20.23
C LYS A 279 -0.56 22.63 21.01
N LYS A 280 -0.87 23.80 20.46
CA LYS A 280 -1.71 24.85 21.06
C LYS A 280 -3.07 24.99 20.37
N PHE A 281 -3.36 24.16 19.37
CA PHE A 281 -4.60 24.21 18.61
C PHE A 281 -5.47 23.00 18.95
N LYS A 282 -6.73 23.27 19.30
CA LYS A 282 -7.76 22.25 19.47
C LYS A 282 -8.50 22.06 18.14
N MET A 283 -8.51 20.85 17.63
CA MET A 283 -9.15 20.49 16.38
C MET A 283 -10.23 19.44 16.62
N GLN A 284 -11.35 19.55 15.94
CA GLN A 284 -12.38 18.51 15.90
C GLN A 284 -12.72 18.13 14.46
N THR A 285 -13.08 16.87 14.25
CA THR A 285 -13.64 16.38 12.99
C THR A 285 -15.11 16.06 13.22
N TRP A 286 -15.99 16.68 12.45
CA TRP A 286 -17.43 16.47 12.50
C TRP A 286 -17.88 15.72 11.26
N ALA A 287 -18.76 14.72 11.37
CA ALA A 287 -19.38 14.07 10.22
C ALA A 287 -20.84 14.45 10.08
N ILE A 288 -21.23 14.67 8.83
CA ILE A 288 -22.63 14.66 8.43
C ILE A 288 -23.05 13.20 8.25
N PRO A 289 -24.22 12.79 8.80
CA PRO A 289 -24.71 11.42 8.74
C PRO A 289 -25.27 11.06 7.34
N ARG A 290 -24.45 11.25 6.30
CA ARG A 290 -24.76 11.00 4.89
C ARG A 290 -23.55 10.34 4.20
N TYR A 291 -23.83 9.60 3.14
CA TYR A 291 -22.85 8.82 2.38
C TYR A 291 -22.70 9.38 0.97
N ASN A 292 -21.58 9.10 0.26
CA ASN A 292 -21.32 9.63 -1.10
C ASN A 292 -22.53 9.54 -2.04
N PHE A 293 -23.22 8.39 -2.06
CA PHE A 293 -24.36 8.20 -2.96
C PHE A 293 -25.50 9.17 -2.67
N HIS A 294 -25.72 9.58 -1.41
CA HIS A 294 -26.74 10.58 -1.05
C HIS A 294 -26.44 11.96 -1.64
N TYR A 295 -25.16 12.35 -1.73
CA TYR A 295 -24.76 13.62 -2.37
C TYR A 295 -25.03 13.62 -3.88
N GLY A 296 -25.12 12.43 -4.49
CA GLY A 296 -25.53 12.26 -5.88
C GLY A 296 -27.04 12.42 -6.11
N LEU A 297 -27.87 12.32 -5.06
CA LEU A 297 -29.32 12.42 -5.17
C LEU A 297 -29.75 13.89 -5.15
N ILE A 298 -30.30 14.38 -6.26
CA ILE A 298 -30.65 15.79 -6.43
C ILE A 298 -31.64 16.27 -5.34
N TRP A 299 -32.63 15.44 -5.00
CA TRP A 299 -33.65 15.76 -3.98
C TRP A 299 -33.10 15.82 -2.55
N GLN A 300 -31.90 15.28 -2.27
CA GLN A 300 -31.26 15.35 -0.96
C GLN A 300 -30.42 16.61 -0.75
N ARG A 301 -30.17 17.41 -1.80
CA ARG A 301 -29.28 18.57 -1.73
C ARG A 301 -29.69 19.60 -0.68
N GLU A 302 -30.99 19.91 -0.60
CA GLU A 302 -31.52 20.86 0.38
C GLU A 302 -31.36 20.33 1.82
N SER A 303 -31.68 19.06 2.04
CA SER A 303 -31.50 18.39 3.34
C SER A 303 -30.02 18.42 3.78
N ILE A 304 -29.10 18.07 2.86
CA ILE A 304 -27.66 18.09 3.14
C ILE A 304 -27.17 19.51 3.43
N ASN A 305 -27.61 20.52 2.66
CA ASN A 305 -27.25 21.91 2.91
C ASN A 305 -27.78 22.40 4.26
N SER A 306 -28.98 22.00 4.68
CA SER A 306 -29.51 22.30 6.01
C SER A 306 -28.63 21.70 7.11
N LEU A 307 -28.07 20.50 6.93
CA LEU A 307 -27.14 19.89 7.87
C LEU A 307 -25.79 20.64 7.92
N ILE A 308 -25.24 21.03 6.76
CA ILE A 308 -24.02 21.83 6.67
C ILE A 308 -24.23 23.20 7.33
N GLU A 309 -25.37 23.83 7.06
CA GLU A 309 -25.77 25.12 7.64
C GLU A 309 -25.81 25.07 9.16
N LYS A 310 -26.51 24.07 9.72
CA LYS A 310 -26.56 23.84 11.17
C LYS A 310 -25.17 23.68 11.77
N ALA A 311 -24.29 22.92 11.12
CA ALA A 311 -22.91 22.74 11.58
C ALA A 311 -22.11 24.06 11.55
N ILE A 312 -22.29 24.89 10.53
CA ILE A 312 -21.63 26.21 10.45
C ILE A 312 -22.10 27.14 11.56
N LEU A 313 -23.41 27.20 11.80
CA LEU A 313 -23.98 28.05 12.85
C LEU A 313 -23.61 27.56 14.25
N ASP A 314 -23.54 26.25 14.47
CA ASP A 314 -23.06 25.66 15.72
C ASP A 314 -21.58 26.00 15.97
N ALA A 315 -20.73 25.89 14.95
CA ALA A 315 -19.33 26.29 15.04
C ALA A 315 -19.16 27.81 15.33
N ASP A 316 -19.97 28.66 14.70
CA ASP A 316 -19.94 30.11 14.94
C ASP A 316 -20.42 30.47 16.36
N GLY A 317 -21.48 29.81 16.83
CA GLY A 317 -22.02 29.97 18.19
C GLY A 317 -20.99 29.61 19.26
N ARG A 318 -20.25 28.51 19.05
CA ARG A 318 -19.16 28.05 19.92
C ARG A 318 -17.86 28.87 19.81
N GLY A 319 -17.80 29.87 18.93
CA GLY A 319 -16.62 30.70 18.75
C GLY A 319 -15.45 30.00 18.06
N VAL A 320 -15.73 28.98 17.24
CA VAL A 320 -14.72 28.29 16.43
C VAL A 320 -14.07 29.28 15.47
N ARG A 321 -12.74 29.24 15.36
CA ARG A 321 -11.99 30.20 14.52
C ARG A 321 -12.07 29.85 13.05
N VAL A 322 -11.97 28.57 12.71
CA VAL A 322 -11.97 28.06 11.33
C VAL A 322 -12.80 26.79 11.22
N LEU A 323 -13.66 26.70 10.21
CA LEU A 323 -14.35 25.47 9.82
C LEU A 323 -13.98 25.11 8.38
N SER A 324 -13.50 23.89 8.19
CA SER A 324 -13.11 23.35 6.89
C SER A 324 -14.14 22.38 6.34
N LEU A 325 -14.56 22.57 5.09
CA LEU A 325 -15.50 21.70 4.39
C LEU A 325 -14.73 20.57 3.66
N GLY A 326 -14.82 19.36 4.17
CA GLY A 326 -14.21 18.15 3.61
C GLY A 326 -15.08 17.43 2.58
N LEU A 327 -14.45 16.65 1.70
CA LEU A 327 -15.10 15.78 0.73
C LEU A 327 -16.17 16.50 -0.13
N LEU A 328 -17.39 15.95 -0.24
CA LEU A 328 -18.46 16.52 -1.06
C LEU A 328 -19.20 17.67 -0.36
N ASN A 329 -18.89 17.99 0.90
CA ASN A 329 -19.46 19.15 1.60
C ASN A 329 -19.04 20.48 0.95
N GLN A 330 -17.90 20.50 0.26
CA GLN A 330 -17.40 21.64 -0.51
C GLN A 330 -17.78 21.59 -1.99
N ALA A 331 -18.64 20.66 -2.41
CA ALA A 331 -19.00 20.50 -3.82
C ALA A 331 -19.65 21.77 -4.37
N LYS A 332 -19.12 22.27 -5.50
CA LYS A 332 -19.61 23.52 -6.11
C LYS A 332 -21.10 23.47 -6.43
N GLN A 333 -21.58 22.32 -6.94
CA GLN A 333 -23.00 22.11 -7.27
C GLN A 333 -23.93 22.04 -6.04
N LEU A 334 -23.37 21.86 -4.84
CA LEU A 334 -24.13 21.75 -3.60
C LEU A 334 -24.33 23.12 -2.96
N ASN A 335 -23.25 23.88 -2.72
CA ASN A 335 -23.30 25.15 -1.98
C ASN A 335 -22.23 26.18 -2.41
N GLY A 336 -21.65 26.02 -3.61
CA GLY A 336 -20.60 26.92 -4.08
C GLY A 336 -19.31 26.86 -3.24
N SER A 337 -18.98 25.70 -2.67
CA SER A 337 -17.83 25.54 -1.76
C SER A 337 -17.91 26.42 -0.51
N GLY A 338 -19.12 26.58 0.03
CA GLY A 338 -19.41 27.39 1.23
C GLY A 338 -19.84 28.83 0.94
N GLU A 339 -19.76 29.30 -0.31
CA GLU A 339 -20.15 30.67 -0.69
C GLU A 339 -21.61 30.98 -0.32
N LEU A 340 -22.51 30.01 -0.52
CA LEU A 340 -23.93 30.10 -0.14
C LEU A 340 -24.11 30.58 1.32
N PHE A 341 -23.33 30.03 2.25
CA PHE A 341 -23.45 30.34 3.67
C PHE A 341 -22.79 31.67 4.03
N THR A 342 -21.69 32.03 3.36
CA THR A 342 -21.06 33.35 3.56
C THR A 342 -21.96 34.50 3.08
N GLN A 343 -22.72 34.30 2.01
CA GLN A 343 -23.69 35.29 1.51
C GLN A 343 -24.92 35.36 2.41
N LYS A 344 -25.43 34.19 2.86
CA LYS A 344 -26.59 34.11 3.77
C LYS A 344 -26.28 34.70 5.15
N TYR A 345 -25.06 34.55 5.64
CA TYR A 345 -24.62 35.00 6.96
C TYR A 345 -23.34 35.86 6.86
N PRO A 346 -23.47 37.15 6.49
CA PRO A 346 -22.30 38.02 6.29
C PRO A 346 -21.56 38.38 7.60
N LYS A 347 -22.15 38.10 8.77
CA LYS A 347 -21.58 38.38 10.10
C LYS A 347 -20.95 37.16 10.80
N LEU A 348 -20.71 36.06 10.07
CA LEU A 348 -20.02 34.89 10.64
C LEU A 348 -18.63 35.29 11.17
N ARG A 349 -18.35 34.92 12.42
CA ARG A 349 -17.04 35.04 13.05
C ARG A 349 -16.14 33.86 12.67
N VAL A 350 -16.73 32.67 12.47
CA VAL A 350 -16.03 31.48 11.98
C VAL A 350 -15.59 31.66 10.53
N ARG A 351 -14.32 31.36 10.24
CA ARG A 351 -13.80 31.40 8.86
C ARG A 351 -14.06 30.08 8.16
N LEU A 352 -14.87 30.11 7.11
CA LEU A 352 -15.11 28.95 6.26
C LEU A 352 -13.97 28.76 5.25
N VAL A 353 -13.42 27.55 5.20
CA VAL A 353 -12.38 27.16 4.24
C VAL A 353 -12.74 25.81 3.60
N ASP A 354 -12.22 25.52 2.42
CA ASP A 354 -12.45 24.24 1.72
C ASP A 354 -11.18 23.38 1.62
N GLY A 355 -10.06 23.88 2.17
CA GLY A 355 -8.76 23.21 2.14
C GLY A 355 -8.05 23.22 0.78
N SER A 356 -8.69 23.70 -0.30
CA SER A 356 -8.16 23.62 -1.65
C SER A 356 -6.86 24.41 -1.83
N GLY A 357 -6.73 25.55 -1.14
CA GLY A 357 -5.52 26.38 -1.18
C GLY A 357 -4.30 25.69 -0.56
N LEU A 358 -4.48 25.01 0.58
CA LEU A 358 -3.41 24.23 1.22
C LEU A 358 -3.02 23.04 0.35
N ALA A 359 -4.01 22.30 -0.19
CA ALA A 359 -3.76 21.19 -1.10
C ALA A 359 -2.96 21.64 -2.33
N THR A 360 -3.35 22.77 -2.93
CA THR A 360 -2.63 23.39 -4.06
C THR A 360 -1.19 23.75 -3.69
N ALA A 361 -0.98 24.38 -2.53
CA ALA A 361 0.37 24.76 -2.08
C ALA A 361 1.28 23.53 -1.86
N VAL A 362 0.73 22.43 -1.34
CA VAL A 362 1.46 21.17 -1.18
C VAL A 362 1.85 20.60 -2.54
N VAL A 363 0.93 20.53 -3.50
CA VAL A 363 1.22 20.06 -4.87
C VAL A 363 2.30 20.93 -5.52
N LEU A 364 2.16 22.25 -5.47
CA LEU A 364 3.13 23.19 -6.04
C LEU A 364 4.52 23.10 -5.40
N LYS A 365 4.61 22.71 -4.13
CA LYS A 365 5.89 22.52 -3.44
C LYS A 365 6.58 21.21 -3.84
N SER A 366 5.81 20.21 -4.24
CA SER A 366 6.33 18.92 -4.74
C SER A 366 6.85 19.01 -6.18
N ILE A 367 6.50 20.05 -6.93
CA ILE A 367 6.98 20.27 -8.30
C ILE A 367 8.38 20.93 -8.25
N PRO A 368 9.40 20.38 -8.94
CA PRO A 368 10.74 20.96 -8.99
C PRO A 368 10.78 22.41 -9.49
N LEU A 369 11.70 23.22 -8.94
CA LEU A 369 11.81 24.67 -9.20
C LEU A 369 12.05 25.06 -10.68
N TYR A 370 12.59 24.15 -11.50
CA TYR A 370 12.96 24.41 -12.90
C TYR A 370 12.03 23.74 -13.92
N THR A 371 10.89 23.22 -13.48
CA THR A 371 9.93 22.56 -14.37
C THR A 371 9.35 23.56 -15.37
N LYS A 372 9.53 23.30 -16.67
CA LYS A 372 9.00 24.15 -17.76
C LYS A 372 7.61 23.74 -18.24
N GLN A 373 7.28 22.45 -18.10
CA GLN A 373 6.01 21.87 -18.53
C GLN A 373 5.47 20.92 -17.47
N VAL A 374 4.16 20.97 -17.23
CA VAL A 374 3.45 20.04 -16.34
C VAL A 374 2.22 19.52 -17.07
N PHE A 375 2.12 18.21 -17.18
CA PHE A 375 0.88 17.56 -17.60
C PHE A 375 0.01 17.34 -16.35
N LEU A 376 -1.16 17.96 -16.32
CA LEU A 376 -2.07 17.86 -15.19
C LEU A 376 -3.20 16.89 -15.55
N PHE A 377 -3.04 15.64 -15.12
CA PHE A 377 -4.03 14.58 -15.30
C PHE A 377 -4.99 14.57 -14.11
N GLY A 378 -6.27 14.88 -14.32
CA GLY A 378 -7.25 14.80 -13.24
C GLY A 378 -8.45 15.71 -13.45
N SER A 379 -9.55 15.29 -12.84
CA SER A 379 -10.88 15.89 -12.91
C SER A 379 -10.94 17.36 -12.48
N SER A 380 -12.05 18.00 -12.89
CA SER A 380 -12.52 19.39 -12.72
C SER A 380 -12.51 20.00 -11.31
N SER A 381 -11.67 19.47 -10.42
CA SER A 381 -11.47 19.91 -9.06
C SER A 381 -10.88 21.32 -8.97
N LYS A 382 -11.29 22.04 -7.93
CA LYS A 382 -10.78 23.38 -7.61
C LYS A 382 -9.26 23.39 -7.40
N VAL A 383 -8.70 22.31 -6.85
CA VAL A 383 -7.26 22.13 -6.63
C VAL A 383 -6.50 22.01 -7.94
N ALA A 384 -6.99 21.19 -8.88
CA ALA A 384 -6.43 21.09 -10.23
C ALA A 384 -6.38 22.47 -10.90
N HIS A 385 -7.49 23.21 -10.84
CA HIS A 385 -7.58 24.53 -11.47
C HIS A 385 -6.63 25.56 -10.83
N ALA A 386 -6.57 25.59 -9.50
CA ALA A 386 -5.70 26.50 -8.75
C ALA A 386 -4.22 26.16 -8.96
N THR A 387 -3.88 24.87 -9.04
CA THR A 387 -2.54 24.38 -9.35
C THR A 387 -2.14 24.82 -10.76
N ALA A 388 -2.99 24.56 -11.76
CA ALA A 388 -2.76 24.98 -13.14
C ALA A 388 -2.55 26.51 -13.24
N THR A 389 -3.43 27.30 -12.62
CA THR A 389 -3.33 28.76 -12.62
C THR A 389 -2.02 29.25 -11.99
N ALA A 390 -1.63 28.67 -10.85
CA ALA A 390 -0.39 29.05 -10.16
C ALA A 390 0.86 28.66 -10.95
N LEU A 391 0.84 27.53 -11.66
CA LEU A 391 1.90 27.11 -12.57
C LEU A 391 2.01 28.04 -13.78
N CYS A 392 0.88 28.37 -14.43
CA CYS A 392 0.87 29.33 -15.55
C CYS A 392 1.43 30.69 -15.13
N LYS A 393 1.10 31.18 -13.92
CA LYS A 393 1.67 32.43 -13.38
C LYS A 393 3.17 32.37 -13.12
N ARG A 394 3.72 31.18 -12.83
CA ARG A 394 5.17 30.95 -12.71
C ARG A 394 5.87 30.81 -14.08
N GLY A 395 5.14 30.98 -15.18
CA GLY A 395 5.65 30.76 -16.54
C GLY A 395 5.85 29.28 -16.87
N VAL A 396 5.23 28.37 -16.11
CA VAL A 396 5.26 26.93 -16.38
C VAL A 396 4.10 26.58 -17.30
N GLN A 397 4.39 25.91 -18.41
CA GLN A 397 3.36 25.49 -19.35
C GLN A 397 2.56 24.31 -18.80
N VAL A 398 1.24 24.47 -18.67
CA VAL A 398 0.32 23.45 -18.16
C VAL A 398 -0.43 22.83 -19.32
N ILE A 399 -0.32 21.52 -19.46
CA ILE A 399 -1.00 20.73 -20.49
C ILE A 399 -2.18 19.99 -19.82
N MET A 400 -3.37 20.16 -20.37
CA MET A 400 -4.60 19.51 -19.89
C MET A 400 -5.25 18.71 -21.03
N ASN A 401 -5.87 17.58 -20.68
CA ASN A 401 -6.47 16.66 -21.65
C ASN A 401 -8.01 16.62 -21.70
N GLN A 402 -8.67 17.27 -20.74
CA GLN A 402 -10.13 17.40 -20.70
C GLN A 402 -10.57 18.75 -21.29
N LYS A 403 -11.23 18.74 -22.46
CA LYS A 403 -11.56 19.95 -23.23
C LYS A 403 -12.40 20.95 -22.42
N ASN A 404 -13.43 20.44 -21.77
CA ASN A 404 -14.34 21.24 -20.96
C ASN A 404 -13.60 21.96 -19.80
N GLU A 405 -12.57 21.32 -19.25
CA GLU A 405 -11.79 21.89 -18.15
C GLU A 405 -10.78 22.91 -18.62
N TYR A 406 -10.11 22.64 -19.74
CA TYR A 406 -9.25 23.61 -20.40
C TYR A 406 -10.01 24.90 -20.75
N ASP A 407 -11.19 24.77 -21.36
CA ASP A 407 -11.99 25.93 -21.76
C ASP A 407 -12.43 26.74 -20.53
N MET A 408 -12.84 26.06 -19.45
CA MET A 408 -13.15 26.72 -18.17
C MET A 408 -11.93 27.42 -17.55
N LEU A 409 -10.75 26.83 -17.64
CA LEU A 409 -9.53 27.39 -17.06
C LEU A 409 -9.03 28.58 -17.87
N LYS A 410 -9.12 28.50 -19.20
CA LYS A 410 -8.75 29.56 -20.13
C LYS A 410 -9.51 30.85 -19.86
N LEU A 411 -10.80 30.74 -19.49
CA LEU A 411 -11.64 31.88 -19.13
C LEU A 411 -11.28 32.52 -17.77
N ARG A 412 -10.53 31.84 -16.90
CA ARG A 412 -10.19 32.31 -15.53
C ARG A 412 -8.75 32.75 -15.37
N VAL A 413 -7.86 32.37 -16.27
CA VAL A 413 -6.45 32.75 -16.25
C VAL A 413 -6.29 34.12 -16.91
N LEU A 414 -5.42 34.98 -16.36
CA LEU A 414 -5.10 36.29 -16.95
C LEU A 414 -4.63 36.12 -18.40
N GLU A 415 -4.96 37.04 -19.31
CA GLU A 415 -4.57 36.95 -20.72
C GLU A 415 -3.06 36.78 -20.93
N SER A 416 -2.22 37.34 -20.05
CA SER A 416 -0.76 37.15 -20.11
C SER A 416 -0.28 35.74 -19.74
N SER A 417 -1.10 34.98 -19.00
CA SER A 417 -0.80 33.64 -18.49
C SER A 417 -1.51 32.53 -19.29
N THR A 418 -2.49 32.85 -20.13
CA THR A 418 -3.18 31.87 -21.00
C THR A 418 -2.24 31.28 -22.05
N ALA A 419 -1.17 32.01 -22.43
CA ALA A 419 -0.11 31.51 -23.29
C ALA A 419 0.59 30.25 -22.73
N TYR A 420 0.58 30.08 -21.42
CA TYR A 420 1.16 28.91 -20.74
C TYR A 420 0.15 27.78 -20.54
N LEU A 421 -1.13 27.95 -20.92
CA LEU A 421 -2.12 26.88 -20.83
C LEU A 421 -2.33 26.24 -22.21
N LYS A 422 -2.16 24.93 -22.32
CA LYS A 422 -2.33 24.18 -23.57
C LYS A 422 -3.33 23.04 -23.42
N PHE A 423 -4.26 22.95 -24.35
CA PHE A 423 -5.11 21.78 -24.50
C PHE A 423 -4.38 20.74 -25.34
N SER A 424 -4.38 19.48 -24.90
CA SER A 424 -3.97 18.33 -25.69
C SER A 424 -5.11 17.34 -25.71
N SER A 425 -5.72 17.10 -26.87
CA SER A 425 -6.72 16.05 -27.06
C SER A 425 -6.13 14.63 -26.97
N ASP A 426 -4.83 14.53 -26.72
CA ASP A 426 -4.06 13.30 -26.92
C ASP A 426 -4.03 12.49 -25.62
N GLU A 427 -5.20 12.12 -25.11
CA GLU A 427 -5.31 10.73 -24.65
C GLU A 427 -5.50 9.89 -25.90
N ILE A 428 -4.41 9.66 -26.61
CA ILE A 428 -4.33 8.49 -27.46
C ILE A 428 -4.08 7.37 -26.44
N PRO A 429 -5.03 6.46 -26.17
CA PRO A 429 -4.64 5.20 -25.55
C PRO A 429 -3.43 4.73 -26.34
N GLN A 430 -2.30 4.45 -25.69
CA GLN A 430 -1.07 4.01 -26.36
C GLN A 430 -1.37 2.90 -27.39
N TYR A 431 -2.43 2.12 -27.15
CA TYR A 431 -2.97 1.04 -27.99
C TYR A 431 -3.96 1.44 -29.11
N LEU A 432 -4.46 2.69 -29.16
CA LEU A 432 -5.34 3.18 -30.22
C LEU A 432 -4.61 3.26 -31.57
N VAL A 433 -3.27 3.34 -31.55
CA VAL A 433 -2.40 3.17 -32.73
C VAL A 433 -2.63 1.83 -33.42
N PHE A 434 -3.03 0.79 -32.67
CA PHE A 434 -3.38 -0.52 -33.24
C PHE A 434 -4.83 -0.63 -33.70
N ALA A 435 -5.71 0.34 -33.42
CA ALA A 435 -7.12 0.24 -33.78
C ALA A 435 -7.34 0.04 -35.29
N PRO A 436 -6.63 0.74 -36.20
CA PRO A 436 -6.73 0.46 -37.64
C PRO A 436 -6.30 -0.96 -38.02
N VAL A 437 -5.23 -1.48 -37.38
CA VAL A 437 -4.70 -2.83 -37.62
C VAL A 437 -5.66 -3.91 -37.09
N ALA A 438 -6.22 -3.71 -35.89
CA ALA A 438 -7.21 -4.59 -35.29
C ALA A 438 -8.51 -4.63 -36.12
N LEU A 439 -9.00 -3.46 -36.56
CA LEU A 439 -10.18 -3.34 -37.41
C LEU A 439 -9.96 -3.98 -38.78
N GLN A 440 -8.80 -3.78 -39.41
CA GLN A 440 -8.49 -4.40 -40.69
C GLN A 440 -8.35 -5.92 -40.57
N THR A 441 -7.75 -6.41 -39.48
CA THR A 441 -7.67 -7.86 -39.19
C THR A 441 -9.06 -8.44 -39.01
N ALA A 442 -9.90 -7.81 -38.19
CA ALA A 442 -11.28 -8.24 -37.99
C ALA A 442 -12.08 -8.23 -39.31
N TYR A 443 -11.97 -7.17 -40.11
CA TYR A 443 -12.61 -7.07 -41.42
C TYR A 443 -12.15 -8.20 -42.36
N ARG A 444 -10.85 -8.49 -42.45
CA ARG A 444 -10.33 -9.59 -43.30
C ARG A 444 -10.79 -10.96 -42.82
N VAL A 445 -10.75 -11.21 -41.51
CA VAL A 445 -11.22 -12.48 -40.93
C VAL A 445 -12.72 -12.67 -41.20
N VAL A 446 -13.52 -11.62 -41.05
CA VAL A 446 -14.97 -11.66 -41.31
C VAL A 446 -15.29 -11.82 -42.80
N THR A 447 -14.52 -11.19 -43.69
CA THR A 447 -14.81 -11.20 -45.14
C THR A 447 -14.20 -12.37 -45.91
N LYS A 448 -13.05 -12.89 -45.47
CA LYS A 448 -12.28 -13.91 -46.20
C LYS A 448 -11.95 -15.17 -45.39
N GLY A 449 -12.30 -15.20 -44.11
CA GLY A 449 -11.97 -16.30 -43.20
C GLY A 449 -10.49 -16.33 -42.79
N TRP A 450 -10.17 -17.20 -41.83
CA TRP A 450 -8.81 -17.33 -41.28
C TRP A 450 -7.79 -17.95 -42.26
N GLY A 451 -8.26 -18.70 -43.26
CA GLY A 451 -7.42 -19.44 -44.20
C GLY A 451 -6.70 -18.58 -45.27
N ASP A 452 -7.16 -17.35 -45.50
CA ASP A 452 -6.59 -16.43 -46.53
C ASP A 452 -5.61 -15.40 -45.92
N MET A 453 -5.19 -15.59 -44.66
CA MET A 453 -4.31 -14.63 -43.99
C MET A 453 -2.85 -14.83 -44.42
N ASN A 454 -2.25 -13.78 -45.00
CA ASN A 454 -0.86 -13.80 -45.42
C ASN A 454 0.09 -14.10 -44.24
N LEU A 455 1.04 -15.02 -44.44
CA LEU A 455 1.98 -15.46 -43.39
C LEU A 455 2.80 -14.32 -42.78
N ALA A 456 3.27 -13.36 -43.60
CA ALA A 456 4.04 -12.22 -43.10
C ALA A 456 3.18 -11.31 -42.21
N TYR A 457 1.91 -11.11 -42.55
CA TYR A 457 0.95 -10.37 -41.72
C TYR A 457 0.63 -11.11 -40.42
N ALA A 458 0.38 -12.43 -40.52
CA ALA A 458 0.08 -13.29 -39.39
C ALA A 458 1.23 -13.35 -38.38
N ALA A 459 2.48 -13.22 -38.84
CA ALA A 459 3.69 -13.27 -38.00
C ALA A 459 3.93 -11.99 -37.17
N ILE A 460 3.32 -10.86 -37.51
CA ILE A 460 3.54 -9.57 -36.82
C ILE A 460 3.17 -9.68 -35.33
N LEU A 461 1.95 -10.12 -35.03
CA LEU A 461 1.46 -10.19 -33.65
C LEU A 461 2.27 -11.18 -32.79
N PRO A 462 2.51 -12.45 -33.22
CA PRO A 462 3.40 -13.37 -32.51
C PRO A 462 4.81 -12.80 -32.31
N ALA A 463 5.38 -12.09 -33.29
CA ALA A 463 6.70 -11.46 -33.14
C ALA A 463 6.68 -10.38 -32.05
N LEU A 464 5.68 -9.50 -32.02
CA LEU A 464 5.56 -8.48 -30.97
C LEU A 464 5.35 -9.09 -29.58
N LEU A 465 4.53 -10.13 -29.47
CA LEU A 465 4.32 -10.85 -28.21
C LEU A 465 5.61 -11.56 -27.74
N LEU A 466 6.36 -12.17 -28.66
CA LEU A 466 7.65 -12.78 -28.36
C LEU A 466 8.62 -11.73 -27.80
N ARG A 467 8.68 -10.53 -28.40
CA ARG A 467 9.50 -9.43 -27.89
C ARG A 467 9.07 -8.97 -26.50
N MET A 468 7.77 -8.80 -26.27
CA MET A 468 7.24 -8.43 -24.95
C MET A 468 7.63 -9.45 -23.87
N LEU A 469 7.44 -10.74 -24.16
CA LEU A 469 7.81 -11.83 -23.26
C LEU A 469 9.32 -11.90 -23.02
N HIS A 470 10.12 -11.78 -24.08
CA HIS A 470 11.57 -11.81 -24.01
C HIS A 470 12.11 -10.69 -23.12
N ASN A 471 11.69 -9.45 -23.34
CA ASN A 471 12.08 -8.30 -22.51
C ASN A 471 11.62 -8.49 -21.06
N GLN A 472 10.39 -8.95 -20.81
CA GLN A 472 9.90 -9.18 -19.45
C GLN A 472 10.70 -10.26 -18.70
N ILE A 473 11.12 -11.32 -19.38
CA ILE A 473 11.99 -12.35 -18.79
C ILE A 473 13.32 -11.74 -18.37
N TRP A 474 13.95 -10.92 -19.24
CA TRP A 474 15.20 -10.25 -18.92
C TRP A 474 15.09 -9.27 -17.75
N ILE A 475 14.04 -8.45 -17.73
CA ILE A 475 13.74 -7.55 -16.60
C ILE A 475 13.67 -8.36 -15.30
N SER A 476 12.92 -9.45 -15.33
CA SER A 476 12.72 -10.29 -14.15
C SER A 476 14.03 -10.94 -13.70
N LEU A 477 14.85 -11.41 -14.63
CA LEU A 477 16.16 -11.99 -14.35
C LEU A 477 17.13 -10.95 -13.76
N SER A 478 17.21 -9.76 -14.36
CA SER A 478 18.05 -8.65 -13.86
C SER A 478 17.66 -8.21 -12.45
N ARG A 479 16.36 -8.07 -12.18
CA ARG A 479 15.85 -7.73 -10.85
C ARG A 479 16.11 -8.83 -9.82
N HIS A 480 15.98 -10.09 -10.23
CA HIS A 480 16.30 -11.22 -9.37
C HIS A 480 17.79 -11.24 -8.99
N GLN A 481 18.69 -11.02 -9.95
CA GLN A 481 20.14 -10.92 -9.68
C GLN A 481 20.47 -9.71 -8.82
N THR A 482 19.83 -8.57 -9.08
CA THR A 482 19.96 -7.35 -8.28
C THR A 482 19.51 -7.56 -6.83
N ALA A 483 18.41 -8.29 -6.61
CA ALA A 483 17.95 -8.64 -5.27
C ALA A 483 18.95 -9.53 -4.51
N ARG A 484 19.60 -10.47 -5.21
CA ARG A 484 20.63 -11.35 -4.62
C ARG A 484 21.97 -10.64 -4.34
N ARG A 485 22.28 -9.56 -5.09
CA ARG A 485 23.52 -8.75 -5.02
C ARG A 485 24.85 -9.50 -5.20
N LYS A 486 24.85 -10.78 -5.57
CA LYS A 486 26.10 -11.57 -5.65
C LYS A 486 26.98 -11.18 -6.83
N HIS A 487 26.40 -11.05 -8.02
CA HIS A 487 27.13 -10.80 -9.27
C HIS A 487 26.69 -9.49 -9.93
N ILE A 488 26.48 -8.44 -9.13
CA ILE A 488 26.06 -7.13 -9.65
C ILE A 488 27.26 -6.29 -10.09
N ILE A 489 27.06 -5.43 -11.08
CA ILE A 489 28.12 -4.56 -11.61
C ILE A 489 28.15 -3.23 -10.84
N VAL A 490 26.99 -2.58 -10.71
CA VAL A 490 26.81 -1.32 -9.96
C VAL A 490 26.12 -1.61 -8.63
N ASP A 491 26.83 -1.37 -7.51
CA ASP A 491 26.28 -1.50 -6.15
C ASP A 491 25.43 -0.28 -5.74
N ARG A 492 24.29 -0.11 -6.39
CA ARG A 492 23.28 0.90 -6.02
C ARG A 492 21.87 0.28 -6.06
N SER A 493 20.97 0.82 -5.25
CA SER A 493 19.56 0.44 -5.30
C SER A 493 18.85 1.13 -6.47
N LEU A 494 17.87 0.45 -7.07
CA LEU A 494 16.96 1.07 -8.03
C LEU A 494 16.12 2.14 -7.33
N GLU A 495 16.26 3.39 -7.77
CA GLU A 495 15.52 4.52 -7.23
C GLU A 495 14.13 4.64 -7.86
N PHE A 496 13.15 5.15 -7.10
CA PHE A 496 11.78 5.33 -7.60
C PHE A 496 11.71 6.22 -8.84
N GLU A 497 12.53 7.27 -8.91
CA GLU A 497 12.60 8.17 -10.06
C GLU A 497 13.07 7.44 -11.34
N GLN A 498 13.96 6.46 -11.21
CA GLN A 498 14.37 5.63 -12.34
C GLN A 498 13.22 4.70 -12.76
N VAL A 499 12.58 4.02 -11.82
CA VAL A 499 11.44 3.12 -12.11
C VAL A 499 10.31 3.86 -12.84
N ASP A 500 10.02 5.10 -12.45
CA ASP A 500 9.01 5.93 -13.12
C ASP A 500 9.44 6.35 -14.53
N ARG A 501 10.73 6.65 -14.74
CA ARG A 501 11.30 7.00 -16.05
C ARG A 501 11.20 5.85 -17.05
N GLU A 502 11.43 4.63 -16.58
CA GLU A 502 11.52 3.44 -17.42
C GLU A 502 10.17 2.72 -17.60
N ARG A 503 9.08 3.33 -17.12
CA ARG A 503 7.75 2.72 -17.09
C ARG A 503 7.14 2.47 -18.47
N SER A 504 7.49 3.28 -19.48
CA SER A 504 6.93 3.21 -20.84
C SER A 504 7.83 2.47 -21.84
N TRP A 505 8.63 1.51 -21.36
CA TRP A 505 9.54 0.71 -22.19
C TRP A 505 8.85 -0.05 -23.34
N ASP A 506 7.53 -0.28 -23.26
CA ASP A 506 6.75 -0.95 -24.28
C ASP A 506 6.45 -0.07 -25.52
N ASP A 507 6.70 1.25 -25.45
CA ASP A 507 6.57 2.20 -26.57
C ASP A 507 7.30 1.71 -27.83
N GLN A 508 8.50 1.14 -27.67
CA GLN A 508 9.32 0.66 -28.77
C GLN A 508 8.71 -0.56 -29.49
N ILE A 509 8.01 -1.43 -28.75
CA ILE A 509 7.32 -2.59 -29.31
C ILE A 509 6.11 -2.11 -30.13
N ILE A 510 5.40 -1.10 -29.61
CA ILE A 510 4.27 -0.48 -30.31
C ILE A 510 4.73 0.17 -31.62
N LEU A 511 5.81 0.95 -31.56
CA LEU A 511 6.39 1.58 -32.74
C LEU A 511 6.85 0.55 -33.78
N SER A 512 7.48 -0.54 -33.34
CA SER A 512 7.89 -1.65 -34.21
C SER A 512 6.70 -2.31 -34.91
N GLY A 513 5.60 -2.50 -34.18
CA GLY A 513 4.37 -3.05 -34.74
C GLY A 513 3.79 -2.18 -35.86
N LEU A 514 3.77 -0.86 -35.66
CA LEU A 514 3.36 0.09 -36.68
C LEU A 514 4.26 -0.01 -37.93
N TYR A 515 5.58 -0.10 -37.76
CA TYR A 515 6.51 -0.24 -38.88
C TYR A 515 6.34 -1.55 -39.66
N PHE A 516 6.22 -2.69 -38.96
CA PHE A 516 5.99 -3.97 -39.64
C PHE A 516 4.69 -3.95 -40.43
N TYR A 517 3.65 -3.33 -39.89
CA TYR A 517 2.39 -3.14 -40.58
C TYR A 517 2.53 -2.23 -41.82
N LEU A 518 3.19 -1.08 -41.68
CA LEU A 518 3.44 -0.16 -42.79
C LEU A 518 4.30 -0.80 -43.88
N ALA A 519 5.32 -1.56 -43.52
CA ALA A 519 6.16 -2.31 -44.47
C ALA A 519 5.33 -3.34 -45.24
N TYR A 520 4.46 -4.09 -44.56
CA TYR A 520 3.53 -5.03 -45.21
C TYR A 520 2.53 -4.33 -46.14
N ALA A 521 2.05 -3.15 -45.74
CA ALA A 521 1.11 -2.38 -46.53
C ALA A 521 1.76 -1.78 -47.79
N ALA A 522 2.97 -1.21 -47.65
CA ALA A 522 3.62 -0.40 -48.67
C ALA A 522 4.56 -1.18 -49.60
N ILE A 523 5.17 -2.28 -49.14
CA ILE A 523 6.20 -3.02 -49.90
C ILE A 523 5.60 -4.35 -50.40
N PRO A 524 5.32 -4.50 -51.71
CA PRO A 524 4.73 -5.73 -52.24
C PRO A 524 5.55 -6.97 -51.95
N SER A 525 6.89 -6.88 -52.00
CA SER A 525 7.81 -7.99 -51.72
C SER A 525 7.65 -8.58 -50.32
N VAL A 526 7.21 -7.80 -49.32
CA VAL A 526 6.97 -8.28 -47.95
C VAL A 526 5.86 -9.34 -47.92
N ARG A 527 4.86 -9.21 -48.79
CA ARG A 527 3.73 -10.15 -48.88
C ARG A 527 4.12 -11.49 -49.50
N LEU A 528 5.26 -11.54 -50.19
CA LEU A 528 5.75 -12.71 -50.91
C LEU A 528 6.94 -13.39 -50.21
N MET A 529 7.32 -12.91 -49.02
CA MET A 529 8.48 -13.45 -48.33
C MET A 529 8.28 -14.92 -47.93
N PRO A 530 9.25 -15.80 -48.24
CA PRO A 530 9.27 -17.15 -47.70
C PRO A 530 9.49 -17.12 -46.17
N MET A 531 9.23 -18.26 -45.54
CA MET A 531 9.53 -18.43 -44.11
C MET A 531 11.02 -18.27 -43.81
N TRP A 532 11.91 -18.77 -44.67
CA TRP A 532 13.36 -18.71 -44.49
C TRP A 532 14.08 -18.51 -45.82
N GLU A 533 15.14 -17.70 -45.82
CA GLU A 533 16.07 -17.51 -46.94
C GLU A 533 17.48 -17.25 -46.38
N THR A 534 18.40 -18.20 -46.61
CA THR A 534 19.75 -18.19 -46.04
C THR A 534 20.59 -17.04 -46.59
N LYS A 535 20.48 -16.69 -47.88
CA LYS A 535 21.24 -15.58 -48.47
C LYS A 535 20.87 -14.26 -47.81
N GLY A 536 19.58 -14.03 -47.57
CA GLY A 536 19.09 -12.85 -46.89
C GLY A 536 19.59 -12.76 -45.45
N ALA A 537 19.59 -13.88 -44.72
CA ALA A 537 20.12 -13.94 -43.36
C ALA A 537 21.61 -13.61 -43.28
N ILE A 538 22.42 -14.10 -44.24
CA ILE A 538 23.86 -13.77 -44.33
C ILE A 538 24.06 -12.29 -44.64
N ILE A 539 23.35 -11.75 -45.63
CA ILE A 539 23.42 -10.32 -45.98
C ILE A 539 23.05 -9.45 -44.78
N MET A 540 21.98 -9.81 -44.06
CA MET A 540 21.54 -9.13 -42.85
C MET A 540 22.61 -9.13 -41.76
N ALA A 541 23.26 -10.27 -41.50
CA ALA A 541 24.36 -10.36 -40.54
C ALA A 541 25.57 -9.49 -40.93
N LEU A 542 25.96 -9.49 -42.21
CA LEU A 542 27.06 -8.67 -42.72
C LEU A 542 26.74 -7.17 -42.67
N LEU A 543 25.52 -6.78 -43.02
CA LEU A 543 25.05 -5.39 -42.92
C LEU A 543 25.00 -4.90 -41.48
N HIS A 544 24.65 -5.78 -40.55
CA HIS A 544 24.71 -5.47 -39.12
C HIS A 544 26.16 -5.26 -38.67
N ALA A 545 27.01 -6.28 -38.84
CA ALA A 545 28.40 -6.29 -38.36
C ALA A 545 29.28 -5.18 -38.98
N GLY A 546 28.98 -4.75 -40.22
CA GLY A 546 29.72 -3.69 -40.90
C GLY A 546 29.03 -2.32 -40.78
N PRO A 547 28.17 -1.96 -41.76
CA PRO A 547 27.54 -0.64 -41.83
C PRO A 547 26.82 -0.19 -40.55
N VAL A 548 26.01 -1.06 -39.92
CA VAL A 548 25.21 -0.65 -38.75
C VAL A 548 26.10 -0.36 -37.54
N GLU A 549 27.03 -1.25 -37.20
CA GLU A 549 27.99 -1.03 -36.11
C GLU A 549 28.82 0.25 -36.33
N PHE A 550 29.30 0.49 -37.56
CA PHE A 550 30.07 1.69 -37.89
C PHE A 550 29.26 2.98 -37.72
N LEU A 551 28.06 3.02 -38.29
CA LEU A 551 27.19 4.18 -38.23
C LEU A 551 26.70 4.44 -36.80
N TYR A 552 26.39 3.38 -36.04
CA TYR A 552 26.03 3.50 -34.63
C TYR A 552 27.17 4.11 -33.83
N TYR A 553 28.39 3.57 -33.95
CA TYR A 553 29.54 4.03 -33.16
C TYR A 553 29.74 5.55 -33.28
N TRP A 554 29.74 6.07 -34.51
CA TRP A 554 29.91 7.51 -34.74
C TRP A 554 28.72 8.34 -34.29
N PHE A 555 27.50 7.85 -34.51
CA PHE A 555 26.30 8.54 -34.05
C PHE A 555 26.24 8.60 -32.52
N HIS A 556 26.48 7.48 -31.85
CA HIS A 556 26.50 7.37 -30.39
C HIS A 556 27.61 8.25 -29.79
N ARG A 557 28.82 8.21 -30.36
CA ARG A 557 29.89 9.13 -29.93
C ARG A 557 29.51 10.60 -30.12
N ALA A 558 28.81 10.94 -31.21
CA ALA A 558 28.29 12.30 -31.42
C ALA A 558 27.21 12.68 -30.40
N LEU A 559 26.34 11.74 -29.98
CA LEU A 559 25.35 11.95 -28.93
C LEU A 559 25.99 12.35 -27.59
N HIS A 560 27.23 11.97 -27.33
CA HIS A 560 28.00 12.39 -26.15
C HIS A 560 28.66 13.78 -26.28
N HIS A 561 28.51 14.46 -27.42
CA HIS A 561 28.82 15.87 -27.51
C HIS A 561 27.80 16.68 -26.69
N HIS A 562 28.28 17.66 -25.90
CA HIS A 562 27.50 18.42 -24.91
C HIS A 562 26.08 18.86 -25.39
N PHE A 563 25.97 19.31 -26.64
CA PHE A 563 24.70 19.73 -27.24
C PHE A 563 23.69 18.59 -27.38
N LEU A 564 24.11 17.45 -27.94
CA LEU A 564 23.25 16.29 -28.17
C LEU A 564 23.01 15.52 -26.88
N TYR A 565 24.02 15.46 -26.00
CA TYR A 565 23.91 14.79 -24.71
C TYR A 565 22.80 15.41 -23.87
N SER A 566 22.88 16.71 -23.61
CA SER A 566 21.90 17.42 -22.76
C SER A 566 20.45 17.38 -23.26
N ARG A 567 20.23 17.10 -24.56
CA ARG A 567 18.90 17.17 -25.19
C ARG A 567 18.29 15.81 -25.51
N TYR A 568 19.13 14.84 -25.84
CA TYR A 568 18.69 13.54 -26.33
C TYR A 568 19.20 12.43 -25.41
N HIS A 569 20.52 12.36 -25.21
CA HIS A 569 21.12 11.16 -24.64
C HIS A 569 21.23 11.15 -23.11
N SER A 570 21.16 12.31 -22.44
CA SER A 570 21.25 12.41 -20.98
C SER A 570 20.07 11.74 -20.26
N HIS A 571 18.93 11.59 -20.95
CA HIS A 571 17.77 10.90 -20.40
C HIS A 571 18.03 9.40 -20.22
N HIS A 572 18.68 8.77 -21.21
CA HIS A 572 19.11 7.39 -21.16
C HIS A 572 20.14 7.17 -20.04
N HIS A 573 21.15 8.05 -19.97
CA HIS A 573 22.20 8.04 -18.95
C HIS A 573 21.76 8.42 -17.53
N ALA A 574 20.53 8.88 -17.35
CA ALA A 574 19.97 9.11 -16.02
C ALA A 574 19.70 7.80 -15.26
N SER A 575 19.72 6.65 -15.95
CA SER A 575 19.55 5.31 -15.39
C SER A 575 20.90 4.63 -15.14
N ILE A 576 21.58 5.06 -14.06
CA ILE A 576 22.93 4.58 -13.71
C ILE A 576 22.92 3.08 -13.35
N VAL A 577 21.85 2.61 -12.69
CA VAL A 577 21.66 1.18 -12.45
C VAL A 577 20.88 0.62 -13.64
N THR A 578 21.59 0.27 -14.71
CA THR A 578 20.94 -0.20 -15.94
C THR A 578 20.03 -1.40 -15.66
N GLU A 579 18.79 -1.34 -16.14
CA GLU A 579 17.90 -2.49 -16.30
C GLU A 579 17.74 -2.80 -17.79
N PRO A 580 17.35 -4.02 -18.22
CA PRO A 580 17.17 -4.35 -19.64
C PRO A 580 16.31 -3.32 -20.39
N ILE A 581 15.32 -2.74 -19.71
CA ILE A 581 14.48 -1.65 -20.21
C ILE A 581 15.21 -0.34 -20.47
N THR A 582 16.27 -0.02 -19.73
CA THR A 582 17.09 1.18 -19.96
C THR A 582 17.59 1.25 -21.41
N SER A 583 17.83 0.10 -22.05
CA SER A 583 18.27 -0.01 -23.45
C SER A 583 17.33 0.61 -24.48
N VAL A 584 16.07 0.83 -24.11
CA VAL A 584 15.04 1.39 -25.00
C VAL A 584 14.45 2.70 -24.49
N ILE A 585 15.00 3.27 -23.41
CA ILE A 585 14.54 4.54 -22.85
C ILE A 585 15.36 5.68 -23.46
N HIS A 586 14.85 6.20 -24.58
CA HIS A 586 15.43 7.29 -25.34
C HIS A 586 14.35 8.29 -25.75
N PRO A 587 14.66 9.58 -25.91
CA PRO A 587 13.75 10.52 -26.53
C PRO A 587 13.38 10.11 -27.96
N PHE A 588 12.16 10.44 -28.37
CA PHE A 588 11.57 9.97 -29.64
C PHE A 588 12.47 10.15 -30.88
N ALA A 589 13.17 11.28 -30.99
CA ALA A 589 14.05 11.55 -32.13
C ALA A 589 15.27 10.61 -32.18
N GLU A 590 15.88 10.33 -31.02
CA GLU A 590 16.99 9.39 -30.91
C GLU A 590 16.52 7.96 -31.21
N MET A 591 15.37 7.58 -30.66
CA MET A 591 14.70 6.31 -30.94
C MET A 591 14.45 6.13 -32.45
N LEU A 592 13.94 7.16 -33.14
CA LEU A 592 13.70 7.12 -34.58
C LEU A 592 14.98 6.86 -35.39
N VAL A 593 16.11 7.49 -35.03
CA VAL A 593 17.40 7.26 -35.71
C VAL A 593 17.88 5.83 -35.52
N TYR A 594 17.80 5.29 -34.30
CA TYR A 594 18.15 3.88 -34.05
C TYR A 594 17.24 2.93 -34.83
N PHE A 595 15.93 3.19 -34.89
CA PHE A 595 15.01 2.41 -35.71
C PHE A 595 15.39 2.42 -37.20
N LEU A 596 15.67 3.60 -37.76
CA LEU A 596 16.09 3.72 -39.16
C LEU A 596 17.40 2.96 -39.42
N LEU A 597 18.34 3.01 -38.47
CA LEU A 597 19.59 2.29 -38.56
C LEU A 597 19.37 0.77 -38.57
N PHE A 598 18.54 0.26 -37.66
CA PHE A 598 18.22 -1.17 -37.59
C PHE A 598 17.29 -1.66 -38.72
N LEU A 599 16.63 -0.75 -39.45
CA LEU A 599 15.89 -1.09 -40.66
C LEU A 599 16.81 -1.45 -41.84
N ILE A 600 18.07 -0.99 -41.85
CA ILE A 600 18.99 -1.23 -42.97
C ILE A 600 19.18 -2.74 -43.23
N PRO A 601 19.53 -3.58 -42.23
CA PRO A 601 19.72 -5.01 -42.45
C PRO A 601 18.42 -5.78 -42.75
N MET A 602 17.26 -5.19 -42.45
CA MET A 602 15.95 -5.76 -42.79
C MET A 602 15.52 -5.41 -44.21
N LEU A 603 15.59 -4.13 -44.59
CA LEU A 603 15.07 -3.65 -45.87
C LEU A 603 15.94 -4.05 -47.06
N ILE A 604 17.27 -4.04 -46.94
CA ILE A 604 18.14 -4.36 -48.07
C ILE A 604 17.89 -5.79 -48.59
N PRO A 605 17.88 -6.85 -47.76
CA PRO A 605 17.51 -8.19 -48.23
C PRO A 605 16.11 -8.26 -48.85
N ILE A 606 15.12 -7.56 -48.29
CA ILE A 606 13.74 -7.52 -48.83
C ILE A 606 13.74 -6.92 -50.24
N LEU A 607 14.42 -5.80 -50.44
CA LEU A 607 14.51 -5.10 -51.73
C LEU A 607 15.30 -5.91 -52.77
N MET A 608 16.29 -6.69 -52.34
CA MET A 608 17.04 -7.62 -53.19
C MET A 608 16.29 -8.92 -53.51
N GLY A 609 15.09 -9.12 -52.95
CA GLY A 609 14.30 -10.35 -53.14
C GLY A 609 14.76 -11.55 -52.29
N TYR A 610 15.64 -11.32 -51.30
CA TYR A 610 16.14 -12.35 -50.37
C TYR A 610 15.55 -12.23 -48.95
N GLY A 611 14.54 -11.38 -48.75
CA GLY A 611 13.89 -11.22 -47.45
C GLY A 611 13.18 -12.49 -46.98
N SER A 612 13.18 -12.77 -45.68
CA SER A 612 12.41 -13.87 -45.09
C SER A 612 11.80 -13.49 -43.75
N ILE A 613 10.64 -14.10 -43.45
CA ILE A 613 9.88 -13.80 -42.22
C ILE A 613 10.70 -14.16 -40.98
N LEU A 614 11.23 -15.38 -40.91
CA LEU A 614 11.99 -15.84 -39.74
C LEU A 614 13.33 -15.12 -39.62
N GLY A 615 13.98 -14.73 -40.73
CA GLY A 615 15.20 -13.93 -40.70
C GLY A 615 15.01 -12.59 -39.99
N ILE A 616 13.92 -11.87 -40.30
CA ILE A 616 13.56 -10.61 -39.64
C ILE A 616 13.27 -10.84 -38.15
N VAL A 617 12.48 -11.85 -37.81
CA VAL A 617 12.14 -12.16 -36.41
C VAL A 617 13.38 -12.50 -35.59
N LEU A 618 14.29 -13.32 -36.13
CA LEU A 618 15.53 -13.69 -35.46
C LEU A 618 16.48 -12.51 -35.30
N TYR A 619 16.58 -11.64 -36.30
CA TYR A 619 17.41 -10.44 -36.21
C TYR A 619 16.90 -9.48 -35.14
N VAL A 620 15.59 -9.24 -35.09
CA VAL A 620 14.99 -8.41 -34.03
C VAL A 620 15.18 -9.04 -32.65
N ALA A 621 15.03 -10.37 -32.55
CA ALA A 621 15.31 -11.08 -31.30
C ALA A 621 16.78 -10.97 -30.87
N TYR A 622 17.72 -10.98 -31.82
CA TYR A 622 19.15 -10.76 -31.58
C TYR A 622 19.43 -9.34 -31.07
N ILE A 623 18.84 -8.31 -31.71
CA ILE A 623 18.95 -6.92 -31.22
C ILE A 623 18.45 -6.80 -29.78
N ASP A 624 17.24 -7.32 -29.50
CA ASP A 624 16.65 -7.28 -28.15
C ASP A 624 17.53 -8.05 -27.15
N PHE A 625 18.08 -9.21 -27.54
CA PHE A 625 18.96 -10.00 -26.68
C PHE A 625 20.22 -9.23 -26.30
N MET A 626 20.92 -8.68 -27.29
CA MET A 626 22.18 -7.96 -27.08
C MET A 626 21.94 -6.71 -26.23
N ASN A 627 20.90 -5.93 -26.52
CA ASN A 627 20.53 -4.76 -25.73
C ASN A 627 20.19 -5.10 -24.27
N ASN A 628 19.37 -6.14 -24.06
CA ASN A 628 18.98 -6.58 -22.73
C ASN A 628 20.17 -7.11 -21.91
N MET A 629 21.05 -7.89 -22.55
CA MET A 629 22.29 -8.37 -21.94
C MET A 629 23.17 -7.18 -21.51
N GLY A 630 23.35 -6.19 -22.37
CA GLY A 630 24.18 -5.02 -22.04
C GLY A 630 23.71 -4.19 -20.85
N HIS A 631 22.40 -4.19 -20.59
CA HIS A 631 21.77 -3.36 -19.57
C HIS A 631 21.25 -4.15 -18.38
N CYS A 632 21.65 -5.41 -18.17
CA CYS A 632 21.09 -6.23 -17.10
C CYS A 632 21.73 -6.04 -15.72
N ASN A 633 22.81 -5.26 -15.59
CA ASN A 633 23.57 -5.01 -14.36
C ASN A 633 24.15 -6.27 -13.66
N PHE A 634 24.31 -7.37 -14.39
CA PHE A 634 25.03 -8.56 -13.92
C PHE A 634 25.79 -9.22 -15.07
N GLU A 635 26.84 -9.98 -14.76
CA GLU A 635 27.59 -10.72 -15.77
C GLU A 635 26.96 -12.08 -16.12
N LEU A 636 26.63 -12.27 -17.40
CA LEU A 636 26.11 -13.55 -17.91
C LEU A 636 27.20 -14.37 -18.61
N LEU A 637 28.22 -13.72 -19.18
CA LEU A 637 29.17 -14.36 -20.09
C LEU A 637 30.34 -14.98 -19.32
N PRO A 638 30.52 -16.31 -19.36
CA PRO A 638 31.65 -16.97 -18.68
C PRO A 638 32.98 -16.76 -19.43
N LYS A 639 34.09 -16.71 -18.66
CA LYS A 639 35.43 -16.44 -19.22
C LYS A 639 35.85 -17.39 -20.33
N TRP A 640 35.46 -18.66 -20.26
CA TRP A 640 35.89 -19.69 -21.21
C TRP A 640 35.48 -19.38 -22.65
N ILE A 641 34.38 -18.64 -22.87
CA ILE A 641 33.92 -18.27 -24.22
C ILE A 641 34.97 -17.42 -24.94
N PHE A 642 35.56 -16.45 -24.24
CA PHE A 642 36.62 -15.60 -24.79
C PHE A 642 37.98 -16.31 -24.84
N GLN A 643 38.18 -17.39 -24.08
CA GLN A 643 39.40 -18.19 -24.16
C GLN A 643 39.38 -19.16 -25.35
N VAL A 644 38.22 -19.77 -25.63
CA VAL A 644 38.03 -20.69 -26.76
C VAL A 644 38.05 -19.93 -28.09
N PHE A 645 37.46 -18.74 -28.16
CA PHE A 645 37.48 -17.90 -29.35
C PHE A 645 37.85 -16.45 -29.00
N PRO A 646 39.15 -16.14 -28.83
CA PRO A 646 39.63 -14.80 -28.46
C PRO A 646 39.12 -13.63 -29.32
N PRO A 647 38.95 -13.78 -30.66
CA PRO A 647 38.38 -12.71 -31.47
C PRO A 647 36.97 -12.26 -31.06
N LEU A 648 36.22 -13.10 -30.34
CA LEU A 648 34.87 -12.77 -29.88
C LEU A 648 34.82 -11.53 -28.98
N LYS A 649 35.90 -11.24 -28.25
CA LYS A 649 36.01 -10.05 -27.40
C LYS A 649 35.82 -8.73 -28.19
N TYR A 650 36.13 -8.74 -29.48
CA TYR A 650 35.96 -7.58 -30.36
C TYR A 650 34.60 -7.58 -31.07
N LEU A 651 33.94 -8.73 -31.19
CA LEU A 651 32.69 -8.93 -31.92
C LEU A 651 31.46 -8.99 -31.00
N MET A 652 31.66 -8.97 -29.68
CA MET A 652 30.58 -9.02 -28.71
C MET A 652 31.03 -8.37 -27.39
N TYR A 653 30.32 -7.34 -26.97
CA TYR A 653 30.54 -6.68 -25.68
C TYR A 653 29.95 -7.47 -24.50
N THR A 654 30.39 -7.12 -23.30
CA THR A 654 29.86 -7.67 -22.04
C THR A 654 28.97 -6.65 -21.30
N PRO A 655 28.07 -7.10 -20.41
CA PRO A 655 27.35 -6.21 -19.50
C PRO A 655 28.25 -5.19 -18.78
N SER A 656 29.44 -5.59 -18.30
CA SER A 656 30.40 -4.70 -17.62
C SER A 656 30.95 -3.61 -18.55
N TYR A 657 31.26 -3.97 -19.80
CA TYR A 657 31.71 -3.01 -20.80
C TYR A 657 30.69 -1.87 -20.96
N HIS A 658 29.41 -2.22 -21.10
CA HIS A 658 28.37 -1.22 -21.32
C HIS A 658 27.94 -0.51 -20.04
N SER A 659 27.99 -1.17 -18.89
CA SER A 659 27.75 -0.50 -17.60
C SER A 659 28.82 0.57 -17.31
N LEU A 660 30.06 0.38 -17.74
CA LEU A 660 31.10 1.42 -17.66
C LEU A 660 30.77 2.63 -18.52
N HIS A 661 30.18 2.42 -19.69
CA HIS A 661 29.69 3.51 -20.52
C HIS A 661 28.69 4.42 -19.75
N HIS A 662 27.74 3.82 -19.04
CA HIS A 662 26.72 4.52 -18.22
C HIS A 662 27.27 5.19 -16.95
N THR A 663 28.49 4.87 -16.53
CA THR A 663 29.09 5.42 -15.30
C THR A 663 30.23 6.41 -15.58
N GLN A 664 30.97 6.22 -16.67
CA GLN A 664 32.09 7.08 -17.07
C GLN A 664 31.73 8.06 -18.20
N PHE A 665 30.68 7.78 -18.98
CA PHE A 665 30.13 8.58 -20.08
C PHE A 665 31.05 8.82 -21.29
N ARG A 666 32.37 8.67 -21.16
CA ARG A 666 33.36 9.06 -22.18
C ARG A 666 34.12 7.92 -22.84
N THR A 667 33.64 6.70 -22.64
CA THR A 667 34.28 5.46 -23.08
C THR A 667 33.23 4.48 -23.59
N ASN A 668 33.65 3.46 -24.32
CA ASN A 668 32.83 2.31 -24.72
C ASN A 668 31.58 2.70 -25.57
N TYR A 669 31.78 3.26 -26.76
CA TYR A 669 30.70 3.79 -27.62
C TYR A 669 30.09 2.80 -28.62
N SER A 670 30.72 1.65 -28.85
CA SER A 670 30.27 0.64 -29.82
C SER A 670 28.90 0.08 -29.45
N LEU A 671 28.13 -0.35 -30.45
CA LEU A 671 26.81 -0.95 -30.25
C LEU A 671 26.97 -2.33 -29.61
N PHE A 672 27.33 -3.34 -30.41
CA PHE A 672 27.51 -4.71 -29.92
C PHE A 672 28.94 -5.21 -30.12
N MET A 673 29.71 -4.62 -31.03
CA MET A 673 31.06 -5.04 -31.35
C MET A 673 32.08 -4.01 -30.86
N PRO A 674 32.77 -4.23 -29.72
CA PRO A 674 33.79 -3.30 -29.19
C PRO A 674 34.93 -2.96 -30.15
N PHE A 675 35.03 -3.67 -31.28
CA PHE A 675 35.99 -3.46 -32.36
C PHE A 675 36.34 -1.98 -32.62
N TYR A 676 35.35 -1.08 -32.73
CA TYR A 676 35.62 0.33 -33.02
C TYR A 676 36.21 1.09 -31.82
N ASP A 677 35.83 0.76 -30.59
CA ASP A 677 36.46 1.34 -29.40
C ASP A 677 37.92 0.93 -29.24
N TYR A 678 38.29 -0.27 -29.70
CA TYR A 678 39.70 -0.67 -29.78
C TYR A 678 40.45 0.10 -30.87
N ILE A 679 39.87 0.26 -32.06
CA ILE A 679 40.50 1.01 -33.17
C ILE A 679 40.74 2.48 -32.80
N TYR A 680 39.73 3.12 -32.20
CA TYR A 680 39.76 4.55 -31.89
C TYR A 680 40.21 4.86 -30.46
N ASN A 681 40.65 3.84 -29.71
CA ASN A 681 41.17 3.95 -28.35
C ASN A 681 40.20 4.67 -27.38
N THR A 682 38.93 4.30 -27.45
CA THR A 682 37.85 4.81 -26.57
C THR A 682 37.35 3.75 -25.59
N MET A 683 38.00 2.58 -25.54
CA MET A 683 37.71 1.51 -24.58
C MET A 683 38.18 1.88 -23.16
N ASP A 684 37.33 1.67 -22.15
CA ASP A 684 37.68 1.95 -20.76
C ASP A 684 38.71 0.94 -20.21
N LYS A 685 39.81 1.46 -19.65
CA LYS A 685 40.92 0.64 -19.14
C LYS A 685 40.52 -0.34 -18.02
N SER A 686 39.42 -0.06 -17.31
CA SER A 686 38.92 -0.90 -16.21
C SER A 686 37.94 -1.98 -16.67
N THR A 687 37.61 -2.06 -17.97
CA THR A 687 36.64 -3.03 -18.52
C THR A 687 36.94 -4.46 -18.13
N ASP A 688 38.18 -4.92 -18.34
CA ASP A 688 38.55 -6.31 -18.05
C ASP A 688 38.53 -6.59 -16.54
N GLU A 689 39.10 -5.69 -15.73
CA GLU A 689 39.10 -5.82 -14.27
C GLU A 689 37.68 -5.89 -13.69
N LEU A 690 36.77 -5.04 -14.18
CA LEU A 690 35.37 -5.05 -13.77
C LEU A 690 34.69 -6.37 -14.11
N TYR A 691 34.85 -6.83 -15.35
CA TYR A 691 34.31 -8.11 -15.82
C TYR A 691 34.78 -9.27 -14.93
N GLU A 692 36.09 -9.34 -14.65
CA GLU A 692 36.65 -10.40 -13.81
C GLU A 692 36.17 -10.33 -12.37
N ARG A 693 36.10 -9.14 -11.79
CA ARG A 693 35.62 -8.92 -10.42
C ARG A 693 34.16 -9.33 -10.26
N THR A 694 33.29 -8.97 -11.20
CA THR A 694 31.86 -9.29 -11.13
C THR A 694 31.60 -10.79 -11.25
N LEU A 695 32.41 -11.51 -12.02
CA LEU A 695 32.32 -12.99 -12.12
C LEU A 695 32.67 -13.70 -10.81
N ILE A 696 33.65 -13.19 -10.06
CA ILE A 696 33.96 -13.70 -8.71
C ILE A 696 32.75 -13.46 -7.79
N GLY A 697 32.14 -12.28 -7.91
CA GLY A 697 31.01 -11.85 -7.11
C GLY A 697 31.42 -11.39 -5.71
N THR A 698 30.51 -10.64 -5.07
CA THR A 698 30.67 -10.15 -3.71
C THR A 698 29.56 -10.74 -2.83
N GLU A 699 29.93 -11.50 -1.80
CA GLU A 699 28.96 -11.94 -0.80
C GLU A 699 28.79 -10.84 0.25
N GLU A 700 27.71 -10.08 0.12
CA GLU A 700 27.29 -9.14 1.15
C GLU A 700 26.40 -9.83 2.19
N THR A 701 26.79 -9.74 3.45
CA THR A 701 25.99 -10.20 4.60
C THR A 701 24.90 -9.16 4.92
N PRO A 702 23.60 -9.49 4.86
CA PRO A 702 22.55 -8.55 5.27
C PRO A 702 22.52 -8.42 6.80
N ASP A 703 22.23 -7.22 7.31
CA ASP A 703 22.04 -7.03 8.76
C ASP A 703 20.73 -7.67 9.21
N VAL A 704 19.69 -7.56 8.38
CA VAL A 704 18.35 -8.07 8.69
C VAL A 704 17.75 -8.83 7.52
N VAL A 705 17.16 -9.99 7.85
CA VAL A 705 16.37 -10.80 6.93
C VAL A 705 14.92 -10.85 7.41
N HIS A 706 13.99 -10.60 6.50
CA HIS A 706 12.57 -10.90 6.69
C HIS A 706 12.19 -12.10 5.85
N LEU A 707 11.91 -13.24 6.49
CA LEU A 707 11.53 -14.49 5.83
C LEU A 707 10.00 -14.57 5.74
N THR A 708 9.45 -14.41 4.54
CA THR A 708 8.01 -14.41 4.25
C THR A 708 7.62 -15.57 3.32
N HIS A 709 6.36 -15.61 2.90
CA HIS A 709 5.80 -16.60 1.98
C HIS A 709 4.82 -15.94 1.01
N MET A 710 4.44 -16.65 -0.06
CA MET A 710 3.40 -16.16 -0.97
C MET A 710 2.02 -16.35 -0.35
N THR A 711 1.07 -15.46 -0.67
CA THR A 711 -0.26 -15.50 -0.07
C THR A 711 -1.27 -16.19 -0.98
N THR A 712 -1.63 -15.53 -2.07
CA THR A 712 -2.52 -16.04 -3.12
C THR A 712 -1.74 -16.37 -4.38
N LEU A 713 -2.37 -17.07 -5.33
CA LEU A 713 -1.73 -17.37 -6.61
C LEU A 713 -1.25 -16.08 -7.32
N GLN A 714 -2.07 -15.03 -7.24
CA GLN A 714 -1.83 -13.72 -7.83
C GLN A 714 -0.72 -12.94 -7.12
N SER A 715 -0.38 -13.26 -5.86
CA SER A 715 0.69 -12.57 -5.11
C SER A 715 2.05 -12.63 -5.81
N THR A 716 2.28 -13.64 -6.66
CA THR A 716 3.44 -13.77 -7.54
C THR A 716 3.65 -12.53 -8.42
N TYR A 717 2.57 -11.91 -8.91
CA TYR A 717 2.65 -10.70 -9.75
C TYR A 717 2.94 -9.44 -8.96
N HIS A 718 2.80 -9.50 -7.63
CA HIS A 718 3.13 -8.40 -6.74
C HIS A 718 4.56 -8.44 -6.20
N LEU A 719 5.33 -9.48 -6.57
CA LEU A 719 6.76 -9.49 -6.34
C LEU A 719 7.43 -8.45 -7.24
N ARG A 720 8.31 -7.61 -6.69
CA ARG A 720 9.08 -6.61 -7.45
C ARG A 720 9.90 -7.19 -8.59
N VAL A 721 10.29 -8.46 -8.47
CA VAL A 721 10.98 -9.22 -9.53
C VAL A 721 10.11 -9.39 -10.77
N GLY A 722 8.78 -9.35 -10.66
CA GLY A 722 7.85 -9.51 -11.77
C GLY A 722 7.52 -8.20 -12.49
N ILE A 723 6.22 -7.96 -12.69
CA ILE A 723 5.72 -6.81 -13.46
C ILE A 723 5.57 -5.62 -12.51
N ALA A 724 6.49 -4.66 -12.56
CA ALA A 724 6.50 -3.49 -11.67
C ALA A 724 5.17 -2.73 -11.64
N SER A 725 4.49 -2.60 -12.79
CA SER A 725 3.21 -1.88 -12.88
C SER A 725 2.04 -2.59 -12.19
N ILE A 726 2.13 -3.92 -11.98
CA ILE A 726 1.19 -4.70 -11.19
C ILE A 726 1.63 -4.71 -9.73
N ALA A 727 2.93 -4.89 -9.46
CA ALA A 727 3.49 -4.85 -8.12
C ALA A 727 3.31 -3.50 -7.41
N SER A 728 3.22 -2.39 -8.16
CA SER A 728 2.93 -1.06 -7.62
C SER A 728 1.44 -0.87 -7.26
N ARG A 729 0.55 -1.80 -7.63
CA ARG A 729 -0.88 -1.71 -7.33
C ARG A 729 -1.23 -2.55 -6.11
N PRO A 730 -2.23 -2.13 -5.31
CA PRO A 730 -2.80 -2.98 -4.27
C PRO A 730 -3.31 -4.30 -4.86
N SER A 731 -3.09 -5.42 -4.16
CA SER A 731 -3.53 -6.76 -4.59
C SER A 731 -5.04 -6.86 -4.80
N ASP A 732 -5.80 -5.99 -4.14
CA ASP A 732 -7.25 -6.07 -4.03
C ASP A 732 -7.97 -5.31 -5.17
N ASN A 733 -7.20 -4.70 -6.08
CA ASN A 733 -7.69 -4.07 -7.31
C ASN A 733 -7.03 -4.70 -8.55
N PRO A 734 -7.29 -6.00 -8.82
CA PRO A 734 -6.68 -6.69 -9.95
C PRO A 734 -7.19 -6.12 -11.26
N VAL A 735 -6.26 -5.78 -12.15
CA VAL A 735 -6.61 -5.32 -13.49
C VAL A 735 -7.23 -6.47 -14.28
N TRP A 736 -8.22 -6.19 -15.14
CA TRP A 736 -8.96 -7.22 -15.87
C TRP A 736 -8.06 -8.21 -16.63
N TYR A 737 -6.90 -7.77 -17.13
CA TYR A 737 -5.94 -8.62 -17.84
C TYR A 737 -5.10 -9.53 -16.93
N VAL A 738 -5.07 -9.30 -15.61
CA VAL A 738 -4.43 -10.22 -14.64
C VAL A 738 -5.10 -11.59 -14.71
N TRP A 739 -6.41 -11.61 -14.98
CA TRP A 739 -7.14 -12.83 -15.26
C TRP A 739 -6.70 -13.50 -16.55
N MET A 740 -6.23 -12.81 -17.58
CA MET A 740 -5.74 -13.46 -18.80
C MET A 740 -4.39 -14.15 -18.58
N ILE A 741 -3.54 -13.56 -17.75
CA ILE A 741 -2.22 -14.13 -17.43
C ILE A 741 -2.26 -15.14 -16.29
N TRP A 742 -3.41 -15.44 -15.68
CA TRP A 742 -3.53 -16.40 -14.58
C TRP A 742 -2.81 -17.76 -14.77
N PRO A 743 -2.72 -18.36 -15.99
CA PRO A 743 -2.04 -19.64 -16.17
C PRO A 743 -0.54 -19.55 -15.86
N MET A 744 0.08 -18.38 -16.05
CA MET A 744 1.49 -18.14 -15.71
C MET A 744 1.71 -18.16 -14.19
N ALA A 745 0.78 -17.61 -13.41
CA ALA A 745 0.86 -17.67 -11.95
C ALA A 745 0.67 -19.10 -11.44
N TRP A 746 -0.25 -19.85 -12.05
CA TRP A 746 -0.42 -21.27 -11.77
C TRP A 746 0.85 -22.06 -12.08
N LEU A 747 1.43 -21.85 -13.26
CA LEU A 747 2.68 -22.51 -13.66
C LEU A 747 3.83 -22.14 -12.70
N SER A 748 3.96 -20.86 -12.34
CA SER A 748 4.94 -20.39 -11.36
C SER A 748 4.76 -21.08 -10.01
N MET A 749 3.52 -21.23 -9.54
CA MET A 749 3.21 -21.93 -8.29
C MET A 749 3.60 -23.41 -8.36
N VAL A 750 3.27 -24.10 -9.45
CA VAL A 750 3.64 -25.51 -9.65
C VAL A 750 5.15 -25.69 -9.70
N LEU A 751 5.86 -24.82 -10.43
CA LEU A 751 7.31 -24.85 -10.51
C LEU A 751 7.96 -24.57 -9.14
N ALA A 752 7.46 -23.57 -8.42
CA ALA A 752 7.90 -23.27 -7.05
C ALA A 752 7.62 -24.42 -6.09
N TRP A 753 6.50 -25.14 -6.27
CA TRP A 753 6.15 -26.28 -5.43
C TRP A 753 7.06 -27.49 -5.69
N ILE A 754 7.27 -27.85 -6.96
CA ILE A 754 8.04 -29.03 -7.36
C ILE A 754 9.55 -28.81 -7.16
N TYR A 755 10.07 -27.64 -7.57
CA TYR A 755 11.51 -27.38 -7.60
C TYR A 755 12.01 -26.47 -6.48
N GLY A 756 11.10 -25.81 -5.74
CA GLY A 756 11.46 -24.91 -4.65
C GLY A 756 11.98 -25.67 -3.44
N SER A 757 13.30 -25.75 -3.33
CA SER A 757 14.05 -26.48 -2.29
C SER A 757 14.78 -25.57 -1.29
N SER A 758 14.64 -24.24 -1.43
CA SER A 758 15.15 -23.24 -0.50
C SER A 758 14.36 -21.94 -0.61
N ALA A 759 14.47 -21.09 0.41
CA ALA A 759 14.06 -19.70 0.30
C ALA A 759 14.91 -18.97 -0.76
N PHE A 760 14.32 -17.96 -1.39
CA PHE A 760 15.03 -17.12 -2.36
C PHE A 760 14.81 -15.64 -2.05
N VAL A 761 15.81 -14.82 -2.40
CA VAL A 761 15.76 -13.37 -2.16
C VAL A 761 14.89 -12.71 -3.23
N VAL A 762 13.89 -11.94 -2.79
CA VAL A 762 13.00 -11.17 -3.68
C VAL A 762 13.29 -9.68 -3.67
N GLU A 763 13.92 -9.19 -2.60
CA GLU A 763 14.24 -7.78 -2.46
C GLU A 763 15.45 -7.59 -1.55
N SER A 764 16.30 -6.62 -1.89
CA SER A 764 17.35 -6.12 -1.02
C SER A 764 17.34 -4.59 -0.99
N LEU A 765 17.35 -4.04 0.22
CA LEU A 765 17.28 -2.60 0.49
C LEU A 765 18.50 -2.18 1.31
N LYS A 766 19.13 -1.07 0.90
CA LYS A 766 20.26 -0.46 1.62
C LYS A 766 19.79 0.88 2.19
N LEU A 767 19.47 0.90 3.48
CA LEU A 767 19.05 2.09 4.22
C LEU A 767 20.25 2.70 4.94
N LYS A 768 20.98 3.58 4.25
CA LYS A 768 22.24 4.17 4.73
C LYS A 768 23.28 3.08 5.07
N LYS A 769 23.49 2.79 6.36
CA LYS A 769 24.43 1.77 6.86
C LYS A 769 23.78 0.40 7.11
N PHE A 770 22.47 0.30 6.96
CA PHE A 770 21.69 -0.88 7.31
C PHE A 770 21.23 -1.63 6.06
N LYS A 771 21.52 -2.92 6.00
CA LYS A 771 21.17 -3.79 4.86
C LYS A 771 20.04 -4.74 5.24
N MET A 772 18.94 -4.64 4.52
CA MET A 772 17.78 -5.51 4.71
C MET A 772 17.55 -6.37 3.47
N GLN A 773 17.15 -7.62 3.67
CA GLN A 773 16.68 -8.51 2.62
C GLN A 773 15.33 -9.12 2.98
N THR A 774 14.51 -9.34 1.96
CA THR A 774 13.27 -10.11 2.07
C THR A 774 13.48 -11.44 1.36
N TRP A 775 13.33 -12.53 2.09
CA TRP A 775 13.43 -13.90 1.59
C TRP A 775 12.04 -14.49 1.51
N VAL A 776 11.73 -15.23 0.45
CA VAL A 776 10.43 -15.86 0.25
C VAL A 776 10.62 -17.37 0.25
N ILE A 777 9.83 -18.06 1.08
CA ILE A 777 9.65 -19.51 0.95
C ILE A 777 8.75 -19.75 -0.26
N PRO A 778 9.11 -20.67 -1.18
CA PRO A 778 8.36 -20.97 -2.39
C PRO A 778 7.07 -21.77 -2.11
N ARG A 779 6.25 -21.27 -1.17
CA ARG A 779 5.00 -21.88 -0.71
C ARG A 779 3.93 -20.80 -0.54
N TYR A 780 2.69 -21.17 -0.81
CA TYR A 780 1.49 -20.33 -0.77
C TYR A 780 0.63 -20.65 0.45
N ASN A 781 -0.22 -19.72 0.89
CA ASN A 781 -1.03 -19.86 2.11
C ASN A 781 -1.77 -21.20 2.22
N PHE A 782 -2.40 -21.66 1.14
CA PHE A 782 -3.19 -22.90 1.16
C PHE A 782 -2.32 -24.13 1.46
N GLN A 783 -1.02 -24.09 1.15
CA GLN A 783 -0.08 -25.19 1.39
C GLN A 783 0.33 -25.28 2.86
N TYR A 784 0.40 -24.14 3.58
CA TYR A 784 0.60 -24.13 5.03
C TYR A 784 -0.57 -24.79 5.79
N GLY A 785 -1.78 -24.79 5.18
CA GLY A 785 -2.95 -25.50 5.72
C GLY A 785 -2.96 -27.01 5.45
N LEU A 786 -2.06 -27.54 4.62
CA LEU A 786 -2.00 -28.97 4.30
C LEU A 786 -1.12 -29.70 5.33
N ILE A 787 -1.71 -30.59 6.13
CA ILE A 787 -0.99 -31.36 7.17
C ILE A 787 0.25 -32.07 6.60
N ARG A 788 0.12 -32.64 5.39
CA ARG A 788 1.21 -33.36 4.71
C ARG A 788 2.40 -32.46 4.32
N GLU A 789 2.18 -31.16 4.12
CA GLU A 789 3.25 -30.23 3.73
C GLU A 789 4.00 -29.62 4.92
N ARG A 790 3.48 -29.75 6.15
CA ARG A 790 4.03 -29.10 7.35
C ARG A 790 5.51 -29.40 7.56
N GLU A 791 5.92 -30.66 7.46
CA GLU A 791 7.31 -31.08 7.65
C GLU A 791 8.23 -30.55 6.53
N SER A 792 7.74 -30.52 5.29
CA SER A 792 8.46 -29.98 4.13
C SER A 792 8.69 -28.47 4.27
N ILE A 793 7.67 -27.73 4.71
CA ILE A 793 7.74 -26.29 4.97
C ILE A 793 8.70 -25.98 6.13
N ASN A 794 8.60 -26.72 7.24
CA ASN A 794 9.51 -26.54 8.38
C ASN A 794 10.97 -26.77 7.99
N ARG A 795 11.26 -27.78 7.17
CA ARG A 795 12.61 -27.99 6.63
C ARG A 795 13.10 -26.81 5.77
N LEU A 796 12.22 -26.14 5.02
CA LEU A 796 12.57 -24.93 4.26
C LEU A 796 12.85 -23.73 5.17
N ILE A 797 12.05 -23.55 6.24
CA ILE A 797 12.25 -22.51 7.25
C ILE A 797 13.57 -22.73 7.98
N GLU A 798 13.80 -23.94 8.48
CA GLU A 798 15.04 -24.34 9.17
C GLU A 798 16.26 -24.07 8.29
N LYS A 799 16.23 -24.50 7.02
CA LYS A 799 17.31 -24.24 6.06
C LYS A 799 17.55 -22.75 5.85
N ALA A 800 16.51 -21.92 5.81
CA ALA A 800 16.65 -20.47 5.69
C ALA A 800 17.25 -19.84 6.97
N ILE A 801 16.89 -20.33 8.15
CA ILE A 801 17.48 -19.87 9.42
C ILE A 801 18.98 -20.21 9.47
N LEU A 802 19.33 -21.46 9.13
CA LEU A 802 20.73 -21.90 9.08
C LEU A 802 21.54 -21.11 8.04
N ASP A 803 20.99 -20.84 6.86
CA ASP A 803 21.66 -20.01 5.85
C ASP A 803 21.86 -18.57 6.33
N ALA A 804 20.92 -18.00 7.10
CA ALA A 804 21.08 -16.68 7.68
C ALA A 804 22.15 -16.65 8.79
N ASP A 805 22.21 -17.67 9.64
CA ASP A 805 23.22 -17.80 10.70
C ASP A 805 24.63 -17.93 10.12
N VAL A 806 24.81 -18.82 9.13
CA VAL A 806 26.08 -19.00 8.42
C VAL A 806 26.55 -17.71 7.74
N ARG A 807 25.62 -16.88 7.25
CA ARG A 807 25.92 -15.57 6.65
C ARG A 807 26.12 -14.45 7.67
N GLY A 808 26.03 -14.73 8.97
CA GLY A 808 26.20 -13.73 10.02
C GLY A 808 25.11 -12.66 10.05
N VAL A 809 23.88 -13.02 9.67
CA VAL A 809 22.73 -12.12 9.75
C VAL A 809 22.42 -11.79 11.21
N LYS A 810 22.31 -10.50 11.55
CA LYS A 810 22.12 -10.07 12.95
C LYS A 810 20.70 -10.29 13.45
N VAL A 811 19.71 -10.09 12.57
CA VAL A 811 18.30 -10.28 12.91
C VAL A 811 17.60 -11.00 11.77
N LEU A 812 16.98 -12.13 12.09
CA LEU A 812 16.04 -12.81 11.20
C LEU A 812 14.64 -12.70 11.80
N SER A 813 13.70 -12.18 11.01
CA SER A 813 12.28 -12.13 11.36
C SER A 813 11.50 -13.10 10.50
N LEU A 814 10.61 -13.86 11.12
CA LEU A 814 9.68 -14.74 10.43
C LEU A 814 8.38 -13.98 10.14
N GLY A 815 7.86 -14.08 8.91
CA GLY A 815 6.53 -13.60 8.53
C GLY A 815 5.42 -14.54 9.02
N LEU A 816 4.18 -14.06 9.03
CA LEU A 816 3.00 -14.67 9.68
C LEU A 816 2.97 -16.21 9.70
N LEU A 817 2.75 -16.90 8.56
CA LEU A 817 2.60 -18.37 8.58
C LEU A 817 3.91 -19.12 8.79
N ASN A 818 5.06 -18.43 8.72
CA ASN A 818 6.34 -19.02 9.10
C ASN A 818 6.52 -19.05 10.63
N GLN A 819 5.62 -18.42 11.40
CA GLN A 819 5.58 -18.45 12.87
C GLN A 819 4.60 -19.50 13.42
N ALA A 820 3.71 -20.03 12.57
CA ALA A 820 2.62 -20.95 12.94
C ALA A 820 3.06 -22.42 12.81
#